data_AF-A0A8J7IB11-F1
#
_entry.id   AF-A0A8J7IB11-F1
#
_cell.length_a   1.000
_cell.length_b   1.000
_cell.length_c   1.000
_cell.angle_alpha   90.00
_cell.angle_beta   90.00
_cell.angle_gamma   90.00
#
_symmetry.space_group_name_H-M   'P 1'
#
loop_
_entity.id
_entity.type
_entity.pdbx_description
1 polymer ?
#
loop_
_entity_poly.entity_id
_entity_poly.type
_entity_poly.pdbx_seq_one_letter_code
_entity_poly.pdbx_strand_id
1 'polypeptide(L)'
;MTKILFDESHNELLRSQVNDNDDVDTYSELHKILTEELKYEVLPPVTSETATLTKQIFDGEEQADILVLAAPIQDFTTDEVEAITYFVRSGKSLLIANNYFSLHPREHLRSINELLEPFGLHAQQLVSYPHEKVSSFLPHYLSSGVHRLAIKDPSYFKLLNDVPQIIATLPETGKSFLTAVDNKPGRVVAVGDFSLFGDSCIQEDDNKLLAIKIFRWLGYDNFIDFGKSYINPKIIYGNKEVFSVNLINSYSQKRLEGIRCLLESDSVALIENPSQEVRPLVVDEDCHIKWIVEPRELGFQSLKLKVDFPQDLNHLFLVLDPVVQFNCVPDAEFSLVFRDSQGKELQIVETGVPFNVQAVARWNPNARQVPLKLALDCHLAPITIEQTEADRWRLTALDAGTWTIKLTIKETNQEVKQPLIVKSSPQFQIAKIERDIVSSLAAKVHHQISQILPEFDVDAIKQIPFILLTPEDFVRKIYLQDIQERLLEALHAAKSETQEFTPLVDELLLYIAPVYSPQHGCCIPYDPKLAAYLIEKYPLREKNLAYNFLCVEGHDLYGQTWLEGNIAALLLHEKYGHGFFYTQTKLGRQLSILYRHGLLRKIDADHLRDPYLRSRHQEYGQVIEMLNHSALLLNEGFATWIELIGLQRLSGIFEQTVHRRKEFLFEDTQLQILVSRSKYFEHFNPGPGSKYQLGYERLKGIQSFFSYLDQNFGIQCAVQAMTKAADVNFGISEQDGQIQFQLKANQIWELLMDDRKDYEAGADRRIRRIWRLLKDYSEQCQKHLVSFQDRRAYLHPDSSVVNNLIKEKLGW
;
A
#
# COMPACT_ATOMS: atom_id res chain seq x y z
N MET A 1 36.69 26.70 -8.39
CA MET A 1 36.66 25.78 -7.24
C MET A 1 35.20 25.59 -6.94
N THR A 2 34.71 24.35 -6.97
CA THR A 2 33.28 24.05 -6.82
C THR A 2 32.86 24.30 -5.38
N LYS A 3 31.79 25.07 -5.19
CA LYS A 3 31.22 25.42 -3.88
C LYS A 3 29.98 24.58 -3.57
N ILE A 4 29.91 24.01 -2.38
CA ILE A 4 28.81 23.14 -1.93
C ILE A 4 28.10 23.79 -0.75
N LEU A 5 26.77 23.85 -0.83
CA LEU A 5 25.90 24.32 0.25
C LEU A 5 25.03 23.15 0.74
N PHE A 6 25.12 22.86 2.03
CA PHE A 6 24.20 21.94 2.71
C PHE A 6 23.06 22.75 3.31
N ASP A 7 21.84 22.27 3.12
CA ASP A 7 20.70 22.78 3.85
C ASP A 7 20.56 22.06 5.19
N GLU A 8 20.32 22.83 6.25
CA GLU A 8 19.93 22.39 7.58
C GLU A 8 18.70 23.20 8.08
N SER A 9 18.07 24.01 7.20
CA SER A 9 16.94 24.87 7.56
C SER A 9 15.61 24.12 7.62
N HIS A 10 15.52 22.92 7.03
CA HIS A 10 14.35 22.05 7.03
C HIS A 10 14.53 20.84 7.97
N ASN A 11 15.38 20.99 8.99
CA ASN A 11 15.70 19.96 9.99
C ASN A 11 16.22 18.64 9.39
N GLU A 12 17.04 18.72 8.35
CA GLU A 12 17.66 17.60 7.64
C GLU A 12 18.16 16.49 8.58
N LEU A 13 17.95 15.22 8.22
CA LEU A 13 18.43 14.09 9.04
C LEU A 13 19.94 13.84 8.90
N LEU A 14 20.62 14.53 7.97
CA LEU A 14 22.06 14.52 7.82
C LEU A 14 22.64 15.93 8.06
N ARG A 15 23.36 16.13 9.16
CA ARG A 15 23.80 17.47 9.62
C ARG A 15 25.31 17.58 9.86
N SER A 16 25.78 18.81 10.02
CA SER A 16 27.16 19.11 10.37
C SER A 16 27.51 18.73 11.82
N GLN A 17 26.53 18.73 12.73
CA GLN A 17 26.70 18.39 14.15
C GLN A 17 25.48 17.63 14.70
N VAL A 18 25.74 16.71 15.65
CA VAL A 18 24.68 16.00 16.39
C VAL A 18 24.17 16.89 17.52
N ASN A 19 22.85 17.10 17.59
CA ASN A 19 22.19 17.53 18.82
C ASN A 19 21.70 16.26 19.54
N ASP A 20 22.02 16.11 20.83
CA ASP A 20 21.64 14.94 21.64
C ASP A 20 20.09 14.79 21.66
N ASN A 21 19.54 13.87 20.83
CA ASN A 21 18.32 13.04 21.05
C ASN A 21 17.57 12.52 19.79
N ASP A 22 18.04 12.71 18.55
CA ASP A 22 17.26 12.29 17.35
C ASP A 22 17.98 11.26 16.47
N ASP A 23 17.22 10.52 15.63
CA ASP A 23 17.68 9.59 14.57
C ASP A 23 18.42 10.34 13.42
N VAL A 24 19.46 11.11 13.76
CA VAL A 24 20.22 12.01 12.89
C VAL A 24 21.64 11.47 12.71
N ASP A 25 22.15 11.52 11.48
CA ASP A 25 23.55 11.18 11.15
C ASP A 25 24.35 12.45 10.85
N THR A 26 25.68 12.37 10.89
CA THR A 26 26.57 13.48 10.51
C THR A 26 27.27 13.22 9.20
N TYR A 27 27.69 14.29 8.53
CA TYR A 27 28.43 14.22 7.26
C TYR A 27 29.93 14.55 7.40
N SER A 28 30.56 14.29 8.55
CA SER A 28 31.95 14.68 8.81
C SER A 28 32.95 13.99 7.87
N GLU A 29 32.76 12.71 7.61
CA GLU A 29 33.58 11.93 6.68
C GLU A 29 33.32 12.34 5.23
N LEU A 30 32.06 12.64 4.87
CA LEU A 30 31.75 13.22 3.57
C LEU A 30 32.44 14.59 3.41
N HIS A 31 32.41 15.44 4.43
CA HIS A 31 33.07 16.74 4.42
C HIS A 31 34.58 16.62 4.16
N LYS A 32 35.25 15.65 4.77
CA LYS A 32 36.67 15.33 4.49
C LYS A 32 36.86 14.89 3.05
N ILE A 33 36.01 14.02 2.52
CA ILE A 33 36.08 13.59 1.11
C ILE A 33 35.94 14.81 0.17
N LEU A 34 34.98 15.69 0.43
CA LEU A 34 34.74 16.88 -0.39
C LEU A 34 35.93 17.85 -0.36
N THR A 35 36.47 18.14 0.82
CA THR A 35 37.53 19.14 1.00
C THR A 35 38.95 18.61 0.74
N GLU A 36 39.25 17.41 1.20
CA GLU A 36 40.59 16.81 1.13
C GLU A 36 40.82 16.02 -0.16
N GLU A 37 39.83 15.25 -0.65
CA GLU A 37 39.98 14.42 -1.85
C GLU A 37 39.53 15.15 -3.12
N LEU A 38 38.37 15.82 -3.08
CA LEU A 38 37.82 16.54 -4.24
C LEU A 38 38.29 18.00 -4.35
N LYS A 39 38.85 18.57 -3.28
CA LYS A 39 39.29 19.98 -3.23
C LYS A 39 38.15 20.96 -3.50
N TYR A 40 36.95 20.63 -3.05
CA TYR A 40 35.79 21.50 -3.09
C TYR A 40 35.71 22.37 -1.83
N GLU A 41 35.04 23.50 -1.95
CA GLU A 41 34.76 24.40 -0.84
C GLU A 41 33.37 24.09 -0.30
N VAL A 42 33.26 23.73 0.98
CA VAL A 42 31.97 23.53 1.65
C VAL A 42 31.65 24.80 2.41
N LEU A 43 30.59 25.49 1.99
CA LEU A 43 30.10 26.71 2.62
C LEU A 43 29.44 26.39 3.97
N PRO A 44 29.31 27.38 4.89
CA PRO A 44 28.51 27.20 6.10
C PRO A 44 27.08 26.75 5.75
N PRO A 45 26.51 25.77 6.48
CA PRO A 45 25.17 25.29 6.20
C PRO A 45 24.12 26.39 6.42
N VAL A 46 23.03 26.35 5.65
CA VAL A 46 21.87 27.21 5.89
C VAL A 46 21.06 26.61 7.02
N THR A 47 20.81 27.37 8.07
CA THR A 47 19.98 26.96 9.22
C THR A 47 18.75 27.86 9.31
N SER A 48 17.70 27.40 9.98
CA SER A 48 16.47 28.19 10.17
C SER A 48 16.72 29.55 10.87
N GLU A 49 17.83 29.67 11.60
CA GLU A 49 18.25 30.91 12.26
C GLU A 49 19.02 31.85 11.34
N THR A 50 19.66 31.31 10.29
CA THR A 50 20.58 32.07 9.44
C THR A 50 19.94 32.55 8.16
N ALA A 51 19.10 31.74 7.49
CA ALA A 51 18.36 32.17 6.30
C ALA A 51 17.26 31.17 5.85
N THR A 52 16.47 31.56 4.84
CA THR A 52 15.46 30.74 4.13
C THR A 52 15.89 30.56 2.68
N LEU A 53 15.71 29.39 2.07
CA LEU A 53 16.20 29.07 0.71
C LEU A 53 15.55 29.92 -0.39
N THR A 54 15.99 31.16 -0.52
CA THR A 54 15.45 32.14 -1.47
C THR A 54 16.44 32.42 -2.58
N LYS A 55 15.94 33.01 -3.69
CA LYS A 55 16.80 33.46 -4.81
C LYS A 55 17.95 34.36 -4.35
N GLN A 56 17.77 35.13 -3.28
CA GLN A 56 18.81 36.01 -2.74
C GLN A 56 20.02 35.26 -2.17
N ILE A 57 19.81 34.07 -1.58
CA ILE A 57 20.92 33.22 -1.13
C ILE A 57 21.70 32.70 -2.34
N PHE A 58 20.98 32.26 -3.37
CA PHE A 58 21.59 31.70 -4.57
C PHE A 58 22.28 32.76 -5.46
N ASP A 59 21.78 33.99 -5.46
CA ASP A 59 22.33 35.11 -6.24
C ASP A 59 23.33 35.99 -5.44
N GLY A 60 23.61 35.66 -4.17
CA GLY A 60 24.50 36.42 -3.26
C GLY A 60 25.99 36.36 -3.58
N GLU A 61 26.84 36.95 -2.72
CA GLU A 61 28.31 37.00 -2.94
C GLU A 61 29.00 35.63 -2.79
N GLU A 62 28.39 34.68 -2.05
CA GLU A 62 28.86 33.30 -1.89
C GLU A 62 28.01 32.31 -2.70
N GLN A 63 28.03 32.43 -4.03
CA GLN A 63 27.25 31.55 -4.91
C GLN A 63 27.68 30.08 -4.79
N ALA A 64 26.78 29.23 -4.33
CA ALA A 64 26.95 27.78 -4.37
C ALA A 64 26.86 27.24 -5.81
N ASP A 65 27.59 26.17 -6.08
CA ASP A 65 27.49 25.41 -7.34
C ASP A 65 26.62 24.17 -7.18
N ILE A 66 26.61 23.58 -5.99
CA ILE A 66 25.82 22.40 -5.63
C ILE A 66 25.03 22.69 -4.36
N LEU A 67 23.72 22.46 -4.40
CA LEU A 67 22.84 22.43 -3.23
C LEU A 67 22.60 20.97 -2.83
N VAL A 68 22.71 20.67 -1.53
CA VAL A 68 22.45 19.35 -0.96
C VAL A 68 21.26 19.43 0.00
N LEU A 69 20.18 18.72 -0.34
CA LEU A 69 19.01 18.49 0.50
C LEU A 69 19.06 17.04 1.00
N ALA A 70 19.56 16.84 2.22
CA ALA A 70 19.81 15.50 2.76
C ALA A 70 18.78 15.13 3.82
N ALA A 71 17.67 14.56 3.35
CA ALA A 71 16.52 14.13 4.14
C ALA A 71 15.87 15.26 4.94
N PRO A 72 15.36 16.32 4.26
CA PRO A 72 14.53 17.34 4.90
C PRO A 72 13.30 16.68 5.56
N ILE A 73 12.84 17.24 6.68
CA ILE A 73 11.64 16.76 7.40
C ILE A 73 10.62 17.89 7.66
N GLN A 74 10.86 19.08 7.11
CA GLN A 74 9.94 20.21 7.11
C GLN A 74 9.56 20.60 5.69
N ASP A 75 8.34 21.09 5.51
CA ASP A 75 7.79 21.46 4.20
C ASP A 75 8.50 22.68 3.62
N PHE A 76 8.83 22.60 2.33
CA PHE A 76 9.24 23.74 1.52
C PHE A 76 8.04 24.62 1.19
N THR A 77 8.25 25.93 1.26
CA THR A 77 7.32 26.93 0.73
C THR A 77 7.37 26.98 -0.79
N THR A 78 6.31 27.53 -1.42
CA THR A 78 6.28 27.72 -2.88
C THR A 78 7.44 28.59 -3.37
N ASP A 79 7.82 29.61 -2.62
CA ASP A 79 8.93 30.50 -2.98
C ASP A 79 10.28 29.76 -2.97
N GLU A 80 10.47 28.81 -2.04
CA GLU A 80 11.68 27.98 -1.97
C GLU A 80 11.73 26.98 -3.12
N VAL A 81 10.61 26.30 -3.41
CA VAL A 81 10.51 25.40 -4.57
C VAL A 81 10.85 26.13 -5.87
N GLU A 82 10.32 27.35 -6.06
CA GLU A 82 10.65 28.19 -7.21
C GLU A 82 12.12 28.61 -7.23
N ALA A 83 12.70 28.94 -6.08
CA ALA A 83 14.10 29.34 -5.97
C ALA A 83 15.06 28.18 -6.29
N ILE A 84 14.82 27.00 -5.73
CA ILE A 84 15.62 25.78 -6.00
C ILE A 84 15.48 25.38 -7.47
N THR A 85 14.27 25.41 -8.02
CA THR A 85 14.04 25.13 -9.44
C THR A 85 14.79 26.13 -10.33
N TYR A 86 14.79 27.41 -9.97
CA TYR A 86 15.55 28.45 -10.67
C TYR A 86 17.07 28.21 -10.57
N PHE A 87 17.58 27.83 -9.39
CA PHE A 87 18.98 27.50 -9.16
C PHE A 87 19.46 26.38 -10.09
N VAL A 88 18.69 25.30 -10.23
CA VAL A 88 19.04 24.23 -11.20
C VAL A 88 18.96 24.74 -12.64
N ARG A 89 17.91 25.47 -13.01
CA ARG A 89 17.73 26.02 -14.37
C ARG A 89 18.78 27.05 -14.76
N SER A 90 19.45 27.69 -13.80
CA SER A 90 20.55 28.63 -14.05
C SER A 90 21.90 27.94 -14.27
N GLY A 91 21.95 26.62 -14.17
CA GLY A 91 23.12 25.79 -14.50
C GLY A 91 23.80 25.16 -13.30
N LYS A 92 23.22 25.34 -12.11
CA LYS A 92 23.72 24.74 -10.87
C LYS A 92 23.13 23.35 -10.65
N SER A 93 23.59 22.69 -9.61
CA SER A 93 23.33 21.26 -9.40
C SER A 93 22.64 20.98 -8.08
N LEU A 94 21.72 20.02 -8.06
CA LEU A 94 20.96 19.61 -6.88
C LEU A 94 21.23 18.13 -6.55
N LEU A 95 21.61 17.87 -5.31
CA LEU A 95 21.52 16.54 -4.71
C LEU A 95 20.33 16.53 -3.76
N ILE A 96 19.40 15.61 -3.96
CA ILE A 96 18.32 15.34 -3.02
C ILE A 96 18.37 13.87 -2.61
N ALA A 97 18.55 13.62 -1.32
CA ALA A 97 18.60 12.27 -0.78
C ALA A 97 17.51 12.13 0.26
N ASN A 98 16.58 11.19 0.07
CA ASN A 98 15.46 10.94 0.98
C ASN A 98 15.53 9.50 1.46
N ASN A 99 14.88 9.18 2.58
CA ASN A 99 14.65 7.80 2.98
C ASN A 99 13.19 7.63 3.44
N TYR A 100 12.83 6.46 3.95
CA TYR A 100 11.48 6.21 4.47
C TYR A 100 11.05 7.23 5.53
N PHE A 101 11.95 7.56 6.47
CA PHE A 101 11.65 8.47 7.58
C PHE A 101 11.49 9.91 7.12
N SER A 102 12.36 10.39 6.22
CA SER A 102 12.29 11.76 5.72
C SER A 102 11.04 12.05 4.92
N LEU A 103 10.34 11.03 4.43
CA LEU A 103 9.07 11.19 3.70
C LEU A 103 7.84 11.11 4.61
N HIS A 104 8.00 10.99 5.92
CA HIS A 104 6.91 10.84 6.88
C HIS A 104 6.73 12.12 7.73
N PRO A 105 5.51 12.69 7.90
CA PRO A 105 4.18 12.22 7.51
C PRO A 105 3.76 12.57 6.06
N ARG A 106 2.61 12.07 5.60
CA ARG A 106 2.13 12.23 4.19
C ARG A 106 2.04 13.68 3.71
N GLU A 107 1.73 14.62 4.61
CA GLU A 107 1.66 16.04 4.27
C GLU A 107 3.03 16.53 3.76
N HIS A 108 4.12 16.05 4.37
CA HIS A 108 5.48 16.39 3.98
C HIS A 108 5.93 15.76 2.65
N LEU A 109 5.53 14.50 2.39
CA LEU A 109 5.75 13.85 1.10
C LEU A 109 5.20 14.67 -0.08
N ARG A 110 4.10 15.41 0.13
CA ARG A 110 3.55 16.29 -0.90
C ARG A 110 4.49 17.44 -1.23
N SER A 111 5.03 18.12 -0.23
CA SER A 111 5.98 19.22 -0.42
C SER A 111 7.25 18.75 -1.17
N ILE A 112 7.80 17.58 -0.81
CA ILE A 112 8.92 16.97 -1.51
C ILE A 112 8.58 16.67 -2.99
N ASN A 113 7.38 16.18 -3.25
CA ASN A 113 6.95 15.89 -4.62
C ASN A 113 6.72 17.15 -5.44
N GLU A 114 6.21 18.24 -4.85
CA GLU A 114 6.10 19.54 -5.51
C GLU A 114 7.49 20.08 -5.94
N LEU A 115 8.55 19.80 -5.17
CA LEU A 115 9.94 20.12 -5.53
C LEU A 115 10.51 19.20 -6.63
N LEU A 116 10.19 17.91 -6.62
CA LEU A 116 10.74 16.92 -7.56
C LEU A 116 10.01 16.89 -8.91
N GLU A 117 8.74 17.30 -8.96
CA GLU A 117 7.89 17.27 -10.15
C GLU A 117 8.49 18.04 -11.35
N PRO A 118 9.07 19.24 -11.21
CA PRO A 118 9.77 19.95 -12.29
C PRO A 118 10.91 19.15 -12.94
N PHE A 119 11.46 18.16 -12.23
CA PHE A 119 12.54 17.29 -12.71
C PHE A 119 12.03 15.92 -13.18
N GLY A 120 10.71 15.72 -13.24
CA GLY A 120 10.08 14.49 -13.75
C GLY A 120 10.07 13.33 -12.74
N LEU A 121 10.15 13.62 -11.44
CA LEU A 121 10.27 12.62 -10.39
C LEU A 121 9.19 12.83 -9.31
N HIS A 122 8.71 11.75 -8.72
CA HIS A 122 8.03 11.74 -7.42
C HIS A 122 8.70 10.72 -6.51
N ALA A 123 9.00 11.11 -5.27
CA ALA A 123 9.40 10.20 -4.21
C ALA A 123 8.19 9.38 -3.71
N GLN A 124 8.45 8.15 -3.30
CA GLN A 124 7.48 7.24 -2.71
C GLN A 124 8.12 6.49 -1.52
N GLN A 125 7.33 6.30 -0.47
CA GLN A 125 7.71 5.48 0.67
C GLN A 125 7.70 4.00 0.26
N LEU A 126 8.72 3.25 0.68
CA LEU A 126 8.71 1.80 0.55
C LEU A 126 7.74 1.22 1.59
N VAL A 127 6.78 0.40 1.15
CA VAL A 127 5.81 -0.29 2.02
C VAL A 127 6.18 -1.76 2.27
N SER A 128 7.44 -2.11 2.00
CA SER A 128 7.98 -3.45 2.16
C SER A 128 9.17 -3.48 3.11
N TYR A 129 9.59 -4.68 3.54
CA TYR A 129 10.82 -4.84 4.33
C TYR A 129 11.98 -4.09 3.63
N PRO A 130 12.70 -3.22 4.36
CA PRO A 130 13.72 -2.38 3.76
C PRO A 130 14.87 -3.22 3.24
N HIS A 131 15.28 -2.98 1.99
CA HIS A 131 16.47 -3.61 1.45
C HIS A 131 17.71 -3.04 2.15
N GLU A 132 18.66 -3.91 2.48
CA GLU A 132 19.94 -3.49 3.10
C GLU A 132 21.01 -3.20 2.05
N LYS A 133 20.83 -3.69 0.82
CA LYS A 133 21.83 -3.58 -0.24
C LYS A 133 21.24 -3.32 -1.61
N VAL A 134 21.98 -2.61 -2.44
CA VAL A 134 21.68 -2.43 -3.87
C VAL A 134 22.85 -2.97 -4.69
N SER A 135 22.55 -3.85 -5.65
CA SER A 135 23.53 -4.44 -6.57
C SER A 135 23.13 -4.36 -8.04
N SER A 136 21.94 -3.82 -8.33
CA SER A 136 21.44 -3.64 -9.70
C SER A 136 21.72 -2.23 -10.16
N PHE A 137 22.72 -2.09 -11.03
CA PHE A 137 23.15 -0.81 -11.60
C PHE A 137 22.99 -0.80 -13.11
N LEU A 138 22.51 0.32 -13.62
CA LEU A 138 22.42 0.61 -15.04
C LEU A 138 23.62 1.45 -15.49
N PRO A 139 24.06 1.33 -16.75
CA PRO A 139 25.23 2.04 -17.25
C PRO A 139 25.11 3.57 -17.11
N HIS A 140 25.99 4.17 -16.31
CA HIS A 140 26.13 5.63 -16.17
C HIS A 140 27.50 5.94 -15.56
N TYR A 141 27.96 7.20 -15.63
CA TYR A 141 29.19 7.63 -14.97
C TYR A 141 29.17 7.32 -13.45
N LEU A 142 28.00 7.54 -12.84
CA LEU A 142 27.73 7.32 -11.41
C LEU A 142 27.84 5.86 -10.98
N SER A 143 27.48 4.90 -11.83
CA SER A 143 27.53 3.47 -11.50
C SER A 143 28.86 2.81 -11.86
N SER A 144 29.76 3.52 -12.54
CA SER A 144 31.00 2.89 -12.99
C SER A 144 31.86 2.40 -11.79
N GLY A 145 32.27 1.13 -11.80
CA GLY A 145 33.03 0.52 -10.70
C GLY A 145 32.27 0.38 -9.36
N VAL A 146 30.99 0.75 -9.32
CA VAL A 146 30.10 0.53 -8.17
C VAL A 146 29.43 -0.82 -8.38
N HIS A 147 29.69 -1.76 -7.49
CA HIS A 147 29.17 -3.12 -7.54
C HIS A 147 28.12 -3.38 -6.47
N ARG A 148 28.23 -2.71 -5.32
CA ARG A 148 27.29 -2.85 -4.22
C ARG A 148 27.21 -1.60 -3.37
N LEU A 149 26.03 -1.27 -2.89
CA LEU A 149 25.80 -0.21 -1.91
C LEU A 149 25.18 -0.81 -0.66
N ALA A 150 25.55 -0.26 0.50
CA ALA A 150 24.87 -0.49 1.76
C ALA A 150 23.86 0.64 1.99
N ILE A 151 22.61 0.29 2.26
CA ILE A 151 21.49 1.24 2.41
C ILE A 151 20.67 0.91 3.66
N LYS A 152 19.94 1.89 4.17
CA LYS A 152 19.04 1.81 5.34
C LYS A 152 17.70 2.46 5.00
N ASP A 153 16.62 1.70 5.22
CA ASP A 153 15.24 2.18 5.12
C ASP A 153 14.94 3.00 3.84
N PRO A 154 15.18 2.44 2.65
CA PRO A 154 15.16 3.21 1.41
C PRO A 154 13.74 3.68 1.05
N SER A 155 13.68 4.84 0.42
CA SER A 155 12.60 5.30 -0.45
C SER A 155 12.89 4.96 -1.92
N TYR A 156 11.95 5.23 -2.81
CA TYR A 156 12.14 5.05 -4.25
C TYR A 156 11.46 6.15 -5.06
N PHE A 157 11.78 6.24 -6.35
CA PHE A 157 11.27 7.28 -7.24
C PHE A 157 10.38 6.72 -8.34
N LYS A 158 9.21 7.33 -8.51
CA LYS A 158 8.33 7.17 -9.67
C LYS A 158 8.72 8.22 -10.72
N LEU A 159 8.98 7.76 -11.95
CA LEU A 159 9.28 8.64 -13.07
C LEU A 159 7.97 9.15 -13.69
N LEU A 160 7.89 10.44 -13.94
CA LEU A 160 6.74 11.10 -14.57
C LEU A 160 6.89 11.24 -16.08
N ASN A 161 8.14 11.17 -16.58
CA ASN A 161 8.50 11.27 -17.99
C ASN A 161 9.87 10.59 -18.24
N ASP A 162 10.36 10.63 -19.47
CA ASP A 162 11.62 9.98 -19.88
C ASP A 162 12.88 10.82 -19.62
N VAL A 163 12.78 11.96 -18.91
CA VAL A 163 13.92 12.84 -18.64
C VAL A 163 14.88 12.23 -17.60
N PRO A 164 14.41 11.70 -16.44
CA PRO A 164 15.29 11.05 -15.49
C PRO A 164 15.85 9.73 -16.01
N GLN A 165 17.15 9.52 -15.83
CA GLN A 165 17.81 8.25 -16.06
C GLN A 165 17.89 7.45 -14.77
N ILE A 166 17.44 6.19 -14.81
CA ILE A 166 17.59 5.26 -13.70
C ILE A 166 19.02 4.75 -13.68
N ILE A 167 19.69 4.87 -12.53
CA ILE A 167 21.07 4.44 -12.32
C ILE A 167 21.11 3.16 -11.52
N ALA A 168 20.21 3.02 -10.53
CA ALA A 168 20.14 1.83 -9.70
C ALA A 168 18.69 1.52 -9.30
N THR A 169 18.39 0.24 -9.10
CA THR A 169 17.07 -0.23 -8.70
C THR A 169 17.15 -1.05 -7.42
N LEU A 170 16.12 -0.94 -6.57
CA LEU A 170 15.95 -1.79 -5.41
C LEU A 170 15.87 -3.27 -5.84
N PRO A 171 16.53 -4.20 -5.11
CA PRO A 171 16.39 -5.63 -5.35
C PRO A 171 14.94 -6.10 -5.25
N GLU A 172 14.60 -7.21 -5.89
CA GLU A 172 13.28 -7.89 -5.86
C GLU A 172 12.10 -7.09 -6.45
N THR A 173 11.98 -5.80 -6.12
CA THR A 173 10.93 -4.89 -6.58
C THR A 173 11.26 -4.21 -7.90
N GLY A 174 12.54 -4.04 -8.24
CA GLY A 174 12.99 -3.37 -9.47
C GLY A 174 12.70 -1.86 -9.51
N LYS A 175 12.34 -1.27 -8.37
CA LYS A 175 11.98 0.16 -8.28
C LYS A 175 13.19 1.07 -8.33
N SER A 176 13.05 2.25 -8.92
CA SER A 176 14.14 3.23 -9.07
C SER A 176 14.63 3.75 -7.72
N PHE A 177 15.86 3.41 -7.35
CA PHE A 177 16.51 3.84 -6.11
C PHE A 177 17.38 5.08 -6.32
N LEU A 178 18.16 5.10 -7.40
CA LEU A 178 19.06 6.20 -7.73
C LEU A 178 18.72 6.69 -9.14
N THR A 179 18.49 7.99 -9.28
CA THR A 179 18.20 8.62 -10.57
C THR A 179 19.08 9.85 -10.80
N ALA A 180 19.36 10.13 -12.07
CA ALA A 180 20.08 11.32 -12.51
C ALA A 180 19.28 12.04 -13.59
N VAL A 181 19.25 13.37 -13.52
CA VAL A 181 18.56 14.25 -14.47
C VAL A 181 19.60 15.24 -15.00
N ASP A 182 19.92 15.14 -16.28
CA ASP A 182 20.73 16.14 -16.99
C ASP A 182 19.78 17.17 -17.62
N ASN A 183 19.41 18.18 -16.83
CA ASN A 183 18.45 19.22 -17.20
C ASN A 183 19.18 20.48 -17.66
N LYS A 184 19.95 20.35 -18.76
CA LYS A 184 20.84 21.39 -19.30
C LYS A 184 20.21 22.80 -19.16
N PRO A 185 20.85 23.74 -18.46
CA PRO A 185 22.27 23.71 -18.06
C PRO A 185 22.57 23.08 -16.69
N GLY A 186 21.60 22.57 -15.92
CA GLY A 186 21.80 22.05 -14.55
C GLY A 186 21.70 20.53 -14.42
N ARG A 187 22.15 19.98 -13.28
CA ARG A 187 22.14 18.53 -12.99
C ARG A 187 21.42 18.23 -11.68
N VAL A 188 20.61 17.17 -11.65
CA VAL A 188 19.96 16.69 -10.43
C VAL A 188 20.30 15.22 -10.20
N VAL A 189 20.67 14.87 -8.97
CA VAL A 189 20.74 13.47 -8.52
C VAL A 189 19.73 13.30 -7.39
N ALA A 190 18.85 12.30 -7.54
CA ALA A 190 17.92 11.92 -6.50
C ALA A 190 18.24 10.51 -6.01
N VAL A 191 18.44 10.36 -4.69
CA VAL A 191 18.82 9.08 -4.06
C VAL A 191 17.80 8.67 -3.01
N GLY A 192 17.41 7.40 -3.06
CA GLY A 192 16.39 6.81 -2.21
C GLY A 192 16.87 6.49 -0.81
N ASP A 193 18.10 6.87 -0.43
CA ASP A 193 18.56 6.79 0.95
C ASP A 193 19.65 7.84 1.20
N PHE A 194 19.50 8.65 2.25
CA PHE A 194 20.52 9.63 2.62
C PHE A 194 21.66 9.01 3.43
N SER A 195 21.43 7.87 4.09
CA SER A 195 22.36 7.29 5.06
C SER A 195 23.68 6.87 4.42
N LEU A 196 23.70 6.59 3.10
CA LEU A 196 24.91 6.32 2.33
C LEU A 196 25.93 7.47 2.35
N PHE A 197 25.49 8.69 2.67
CA PHE A 197 26.32 9.88 2.81
C PHE A 197 26.73 10.16 4.26
N GLY A 198 26.10 9.46 5.22
CA GLY A 198 26.35 9.62 6.65
C GLY A 198 27.59 8.87 7.13
N ASP A 199 28.15 9.37 8.22
CA ASP A 199 29.36 8.83 8.84
C ASP A 199 29.19 7.35 9.22
N SER A 200 27.95 6.91 9.49
CA SER A 200 27.63 5.53 9.83
C SER A 200 27.73 4.54 8.66
N CYS A 201 27.62 4.97 7.40
CA CYS A 201 27.55 4.06 6.24
C CYS A 201 28.47 4.42 5.08
N ILE A 202 29.08 5.61 5.05
CA ILE A 202 29.86 6.05 3.88
C ILE A 202 31.07 5.15 3.56
N GLN A 203 31.62 4.46 4.56
CA GLN A 203 32.73 3.50 4.40
C GLN A 203 32.29 2.07 4.07
N GLU A 204 30.98 1.79 4.07
CA GLU A 204 30.44 0.46 3.79
C GLU A 204 30.27 0.24 2.28
N ASP A 205 30.59 -0.97 1.82
CA ASP A 205 30.56 -1.37 0.40
C ASP A 205 31.19 -0.29 -0.52
N ASP A 206 30.53 0.09 -1.63
CA ASP A 206 31.02 1.12 -2.56
C ASP A 206 30.40 2.50 -2.32
N ASN A 207 29.83 2.77 -1.12
CA ASN A 207 29.13 4.02 -0.82
C ASN A 207 30.02 5.26 -1.02
N LYS A 208 31.26 5.24 -0.49
CA LYS A 208 32.26 6.29 -0.71
C LYS A 208 32.52 6.54 -2.19
N LEU A 209 32.67 5.48 -2.98
CA LEU A 209 32.95 5.58 -4.42
C LEU A 209 31.77 6.23 -5.15
N LEU A 210 30.54 5.84 -4.82
CA LEU A 210 29.34 6.46 -5.36
C LEU A 210 29.25 7.94 -4.98
N ALA A 211 29.48 8.30 -3.71
CA ALA A 211 29.44 9.69 -3.25
C ALA A 211 30.43 10.55 -4.04
N ILE A 212 31.69 10.11 -4.18
CA ILE A 212 32.71 10.78 -4.99
C ILE A 212 32.23 11.00 -6.43
N LYS A 213 31.59 10.00 -7.03
CA LYS A 213 31.07 10.10 -8.40
C LYS A 213 29.90 11.07 -8.51
N ILE A 214 28.96 11.04 -7.55
CA ILE A 214 27.84 11.97 -7.50
C ILE A 214 28.35 13.40 -7.46
N PHE A 215 29.25 13.73 -6.53
CA PHE A 215 29.75 15.10 -6.41
C PHE A 215 30.60 15.54 -7.59
N ARG A 216 31.43 14.66 -8.18
CA ARG A 216 32.14 14.99 -9.43
C ARG A 216 31.20 15.24 -10.60
N TRP A 217 30.11 14.47 -10.69
CA TRP A 217 29.13 14.65 -11.76
C TRP A 217 28.33 15.93 -11.57
N LEU A 218 27.87 16.23 -10.35
CA LEU A 218 27.19 17.48 -10.03
C LEU A 218 28.10 18.71 -10.19
N GLY A 219 29.40 18.56 -9.94
CA GLY A 219 30.42 19.62 -10.10
C GLY A 219 30.97 19.79 -11.51
N TYR A 220 30.48 19.04 -12.51
CA TYR A 220 31.00 19.02 -13.89
C TYR A 220 32.49 18.64 -14.03
N ASP A 221 32.99 17.84 -13.09
CA ASP A 221 34.37 17.31 -13.08
C ASP A 221 34.48 15.90 -13.67
N ASN A 222 33.39 15.35 -14.20
CA ASN A 222 33.42 14.08 -14.93
C ASN A 222 33.94 14.27 -16.36
N PHE A 223 34.82 13.39 -16.81
CA PHE A 223 35.41 13.50 -18.15
C PHE A 223 34.46 13.04 -19.26
N ILE A 224 33.78 11.91 -19.03
CA ILE A 224 32.91 11.28 -20.00
C ILE A 224 31.59 10.94 -19.32
N ASP A 225 30.48 11.22 -20.00
CA ASP A 225 29.18 10.63 -19.73
C ASP A 225 28.87 9.51 -20.73
N PHE A 226 28.05 8.58 -20.28
CA PHE A 226 27.57 7.47 -21.10
C PHE A 226 26.15 7.79 -21.54
N GLY A 227 25.96 7.89 -22.86
CA GLY A 227 24.62 7.85 -23.44
C GLY A 227 24.09 6.42 -23.50
N LYS A 228 22.95 6.26 -24.17
CA LYS A 228 22.30 4.95 -24.32
C LYS A 228 23.25 3.95 -24.99
N SER A 229 23.40 2.78 -24.36
CA SER A 229 23.99 1.60 -24.99
C SER A 229 22.92 0.79 -25.72
N TYR A 230 23.32 0.06 -26.74
CA TYR A 230 22.41 -0.76 -27.55
C TYR A 230 23.11 -2.05 -27.97
N ILE A 231 22.51 -3.18 -27.61
CA ILE A 231 22.69 -4.47 -28.25
C ILE A 231 21.32 -5.12 -28.36
N ASN A 232 21.16 -6.05 -29.29
CA ASN A 232 19.98 -6.89 -29.27
C ASN A 232 20.00 -7.79 -28.02
N PRO A 233 19.02 -7.69 -27.10
CA PRO A 233 19.00 -8.49 -25.87
C PRO A 233 18.85 -9.98 -26.13
N LYS A 234 18.46 -10.38 -27.35
CA LYS A 234 18.43 -11.78 -27.81
C LYS A 234 19.21 -11.89 -29.11
N ILE A 235 20.34 -12.58 -29.07
CA ILE A 235 21.16 -12.81 -30.26
C ILE A 235 20.96 -14.24 -30.72
N ILE A 236 20.66 -14.42 -32.00
CA ILE A 236 20.55 -15.75 -32.57
C ILE A 236 21.93 -16.39 -32.62
N TYR A 237 22.01 -17.67 -32.27
CA TYR A 237 23.24 -18.44 -32.30
C TYR A 237 24.02 -18.29 -33.61
N GLY A 238 25.28 -17.86 -33.50
CA GLY A 238 26.17 -17.66 -34.64
C GLY A 238 25.87 -16.43 -35.51
N ASN A 239 24.87 -15.63 -35.16
CA ASN A 239 24.65 -14.34 -35.82
C ASN A 239 25.54 -13.27 -35.21
N LYS A 240 26.08 -12.40 -36.07
CA LYS A 240 26.81 -11.21 -35.66
C LYS A 240 25.82 -10.12 -35.29
N GLU A 241 26.03 -9.48 -34.15
CA GLU A 241 25.22 -8.36 -33.68
C GLU A 241 26.13 -7.16 -33.38
N VAL A 242 25.60 -5.95 -33.57
CA VAL A 242 26.35 -4.74 -33.27
C VAL A 242 26.01 -4.28 -31.86
N PHE A 243 26.98 -4.36 -30.95
CA PHE A 243 26.93 -3.60 -29.71
C PHE A 243 27.40 -2.17 -29.97
N SER A 244 26.70 -1.19 -29.43
CA SER A 244 27.12 0.20 -29.48
C SER A 244 26.90 0.92 -28.16
N VAL A 245 27.75 1.89 -27.88
CA VAL A 245 27.63 2.81 -26.74
C VAL A 245 27.92 4.22 -27.21
N ASN A 246 27.19 5.20 -26.70
CA ASN A 246 27.51 6.60 -26.91
C ASN A 246 28.39 7.11 -25.76
N LEU A 247 29.54 7.69 -26.10
CA LEU A 247 30.36 8.43 -25.16
C LEU A 247 30.20 9.92 -25.46
N ILE A 248 29.97 10.70 -24.41
CA ILE A 248 29.82 12.15 -24.49
C ILE A 248 30.99 12.78 -23.75
N ASN A 249 31.73 13.68 -24.40
CA ASN A 249 32.76 14.45 -23.70
C ASN A 249 32.10 15.54 -22.85
N SER A 250 31.98 15.25 -21.55
CA SER A 250 31.46 16.17 -20.54
C SER A 250 32.54 17.05 -19.92
N TYR A 251 33.80 16.90 -20.35
CA TYR A 251 34.91 17.68 -19.84
C TYR A 251 34.90 19.10 -20.42
N SER A 252 34.35 20.03 -19.66
CA SER A 252 34.15 21.44 -20.04
C SER A 252 35.41 22.19 -20.50
N GLN A 253 36.61 21.70 -20.17
CA GLN A 253 37.85 22.46 -20.32
C GLN A 253 38.65 22.08 -21.56
N LYS A 254 38.55 20.85 -22.07
CA LYS A 254 39.43 20.35 -23.15
C LYS A 254 38.80 19.25 -23.99
N ARG A 255 39.26 19.19 -25.24
CA ARG A 255 39.12 18.01 -26.10
C ARG A 255 39.82 16.81 -25.45
N LEU A 256 39.16 15.66 -25.45
CA LEU A 256 39.77 14.41 -24.97
C LEU A 256 40.37 13.66 -26.16
N GLU A 257 41.63 13.23 -26.04
CA GLU A 257 42.35 12.46 -27.06
C GLU A 257 42.90 11.17 -26.45
N GLY A 258 43.18 10.15 -27.28
CA GLY A 258 43.83 8.91 -26.83
C GLY A 258 43.00 8.04 -25.88
N ILE A 259 41.67 8.21 -25.84
CA ILE A 259 40.76 7.35 -25.08
C ILE A 259 40.77 5.96 -25.71
N ARG A 260 40.91 4.92 -24.90
CA ARG A 260 40.84 3.53 -25.35
C ARG A 260 39.68 2.82 -24.68
N CYS A 261 38.85 2.16 -25.49
CA CYS A 261 37.75 1.36 -25.01
C CYS A 261 38.07 -0.12 -25.25
N LEU A 262 37.97 -0.93 -24.19
CA LEU A 262 38.12 -2.37 -24.25
C LEU A 262 36.79 -3.03 -23.87
N LEU A 263 36.24 -3.80 -24.81
CA LEU A 263 35.06 -4.64 -24.60
C LEU A 263 35.49 -6.07 -24.32
N GLU A 264 35.03 -6.61 -23.19
CA GLU A 264 35.26 -7.98 -22.77
C GLU A 264 33.93 -8.73 -22.68
N SER A 265 33.94 -10.04 -22.95
CA SER A 265 32.81 -10.92 -22.69
C SER A 265 33.13 -11.85 -21.53
N ASP A 266 32.12 -12.11 -20.70
CA ASP A 266 32.18 -13.11 -19.63
C ASP A 266 32.11 -14.57 -20.14
N SER A 267 31.81 -14.76 -21.43
CA SER A 267 31.50 -16.02 -22.10
C SER A 267 32.27 -16.13 -23.43
N VAL A 268 32.17 -17.26 -24.15
CA VAL A 268 32.93 -17.51 -25.41
C VAL A 268 32.42 -16.67 -26.60
N ALA A 269 31.83 -15.49 -26.36
CA ALA A 269 31.44 -14.57 -27.42
C ALA A 269 32.68 -14.04 -28.14
N LEU A 270 32.66 -14.12 -29.46
CA LEU A 270 33.74 -13.62 -30.29
C LEU A 270 33.50 -12.13 -30.54
N ILE A 271 34.40 -11.28 -30.06
CA ILE A 271 34.35 -9.83 -30.26
C ILE A 271 35.35 -9.47 -31.36
N GLU A 272 34.87 -8.91 -32.46
CA GLU A 272 35.76 -8.38 -33.49
C GLU A 272 36.37 -7.06 -33.01
N ASN A 273 37.70 -6.97 -33.00
CA ASN A 273 38.46 -5.80 -32.55
C ASN A 273 38.00 -5.29 -31.16
N PRO A 274 38.24 -6.08 -30.08
CA PRO A 274 37.72 -5.76 -28.74
C PRO A 274 38.28 -4.45 -28.18
N SER A 275 39.49 -4.07 -28.57
CA SER A 275 40.11 -2.78 -28.22
C SER A 275 39.94 -1.79 -29.37
N GLN A 276 39.39 -0.62 -29.08
CA GLN A 276 39.23 0.48 -30.03
C GLN A 276 39.75 1.78 -29.42
N GLU A 277 40.49 2.55 -30.22
CA GLU A 277 40.88 3.92 -29.88
C GLU A 277 39.79 4.87 -30.37
N VAL A 278 39.28 5.70 -29.47
CA VAL A 278 38.19 6.62 -29.78
C VAL A 278 38.77 7.82 -30.50
N ARG A 279 38.07 8.28 -31.55
CA ARG A 279 38.41 9.56 -32.17
C ARG A 279 38.41 10.66 -31.11
N PRO A 280 39.27 11.68 -31.23
CA PRO A 280 39.27 12.77 -30.29
C PRO A 280 37.87 13.42 -30.14
N LEU A 281 37.42 13.58 -28.90
CA LEU A 281 36.07 14.07 -28.58
C LEU A 281 36.11 15.55 -28.26
N VAL A 282 35.38 16.37 -29.02
CA VAL A 282 35.16 17.78 -28.68
C VAL A 282 34.12 17.88 -27.55
N VAL A 283 34.16 18.93 -26.74
CA VAL A 283 33.22 19.17 -25.64
C VAL A 283 31.78 19.09 -26.17
N ASP A 284 30.91 18.37 -25.46
CA ASP A 284 29.51 18.08 -25.81
C ASP A 284 29.31 17.30 -27.13
N GLU A 285 30.38 16.74 -27.72
CA GLU A 285 30.27 15.91 -28.93
C GLU A 285 29.96 14.45 -28.57
N ASP A 286 28.93 13.91 -29.21
CA ASP A 286 28.59 12.49 -29.15
C ASP A 286 29.56 11.63 -29.99
N CYS A 287 29.99 10.50 -29.44
CA CYS A 287 30.73 9.50 -30.16
C CYS A 287 30.19 8.10 -29.92
N HIS A 288 29.62 7.55 -30.99
CA HIS A 288 29.17 6.17 -31.03
C HIS A 288 30.32 5.22 -31.34
N ILE A 289 30.65 4.36 -30.38
CA ILE A 289 31.60 3.27 -30.57
C ILE A 289 30.80 1.99 -30.81
N LYS A 290 31.29 1.14 -31.72
CA LYS A 290 30.57 -0.05 -32.18
C LYS A 290 31.49 -1.26 -32.20
N TRP A 291 31.03 -2.38 -31.64
CA TRP A 291 31.68 -3.68 -31.73
C TRP A 291 30.76 -4.69 -32.38
N ILE A 292 31.35 -5.66 -33.08
CA ILE A 292 30.62 -6.82 -33.60
C ILE A 292 30.83 -7.97 -32.64
N VAL A 293 29.72 -8.49 -32.11
CA VAL A 293 29.68 -9.57 -31.12
C VAL A 293 29.00 -10.78 -31.77
N GLU A 294 29.65 -11.94 -31.72
CA GLU A 294 29.11 -13.20 -32.23
C GLU A 294 29.09 -14.25 -31.11
N PRO A 295 27.91 -14.61 -30.58
CA PRO A 295 27.82 -15.64 -29.55
C PRO A 295 28.08 -17.02 -30.15
N ARG A 296 28.94 -17.80 -29.49
CA ARG A 296 29.34 -19.15 -29.92
C ARG A 296 28.70 -20.28 -29.13
N GLU A 297 27.93 -19.93 -28.10
CA GLU A 297 27.27 -20.86 -27.19
C GLU A 297 25.85 -20.36 -26.91
N LEU A 298 24.91 -21.28 -26.74
CA LEU A 298 23.52 -20.98 -26.39
C LEU A 298 23.43 -20.65 -24.88
N GLY A 299 22.65 -19.64 -24.49
CA GLY A 299 22.49 -19.21 -23.08
C GLY A 299 22.83 -17.74 -22.79
N PHE A 300 22.78 -17.34 -21.51
CA PHE A 300 22.98 -15.96 -21.03
C PHE A 300 24.45 -15.52 -21.11
N GLN A 301 24.68 -14.26 -21.51
CA GLN A 301 25.99 -13.66 -21.72
C GLN A 301 25.97 -12.19 -21.30
N SER A 302 27.11 -11.67 -20.82
CA SER A 302 27.28 -10.25 -20.49
C SER A 302 28.57 -9.68 -21.06
N LEU A 303 28.55 -8.36 -21.25
CA LEU A 303 29.71 -7.60 -21.72
C LEU A 303 30.14 -6.60 -20.66
N LYS A 304 31.45 -6.41 -20.58
CA LYS A 304 32.12 -5.45 -19.71
C LYS A 304 32.85 -4.41 -20.56
N LEU A 305 32.67 -3.13 -20.24
CA LEU A 305 33.38 -2.03 -20.91
C LEU A 305 34.38 -1.40 -19.94
N LYS A 306 35.64 -1.35 -20.36
CA LYS A 306 36.69 -0.56 -19.72
C LYS A 306 37.03 0.63 -20.60
N VAL A 307 37.10 1.82 -20.03
CA VAL A 307 37.51 3.05 -20.71
C VAL A 307 38.76 3.57 -20.02
N ASP A 308 39.88 3.49 -20.75
CA ASP A 308 41.18 3.97 -20.31
C ASP A 308 41.44 5.37 -20.88
N PHE A 309 41.98 6.24 -20.03
CA PHE A 309 42.41 7.59 -20.38
C PHE A 309 43.94 7.62 -20.48
N PRO A 310 44.51 8.57 -21.26
CA PRO A 310 45.96 8.74 -21.30
C PRO A 310 46.55 9.19 -19.95
N GLN A 311 47.85 8.96 -19.77
CA GLN A 311 48.54 9.07 -18.47
C GLN A 311 48.52 10.48 -17.85
N ASP A 312 48.27 11.51 -18.65
CA ASP A 312 48.16 12.92 -18.25
C ASP A 312 46.84 13.26 -17.52
N LEU A 313 45.81 12.40 -17.60
CA LEU A 313 44.52 12.54 -16.92
C LEU A 313 44.40 11.71 -15.63
N ASN A 314 45.51 11.52 -14.89
CA ASN A 314 45.55 10.84 -13.58
C ASN A 314 44.88 9.45 -13.56
N HIS A 315 45.44 8.41 -14.20
CA HIS A 315 45.17 6.95 -14.03
C HIS A 315 43.73 6.46 -13.76
N LEU A 316 42.69 7.27 -13.96
CA LEU A 316 41.30 6.93 -13.72
C LEU A 316 40.84 6.15 -14.94
N PHE A 317 40.41 4.91 -14.73
CA PHE A 317 39.72 4.13 -15.75
C PHE A 317 38.25 3.99 -15.32
N LEU A 318 37.34 4.03 -16.28
CA LEU A 318 35.92 3.78 -16.04
C LEU A 318 35.64 2.31 -16.36
N VAL A 319 35.02 1.61 -15.42
CA VAL A 319 34.53 0.24 -15.63
C VAL A 319 33.03 0.23 -15.58
N LEU A 320 32.38 -0.33 -16.58
CA LEU A 320 30.96 -0.66 -16.59
C LEU A 320 30.84 -2.18 -16.66
N ASP A 321 30.36 -2.78 -15.58
CA ASP A 321 30.34 -4.23 -15.39
C ASP A 321 29.04 -4.66 -14.70
N PRO A 322 28.03 -5.14 -15.45
CA PRO A 322 27.98 -5.23 -16.91
C PRO A 322 27.70 -3.87 -17.59
N VAL A 323 28.22 -3.65 -18.80
CA VAL A 323 27.76 -2.54 -19.66
C VAL A 323 26.46 -2.89 -20.40
N VAL A 324 26.28 -4.18 -20.68
CA VAL A 324 25.05 -4.73 -21.29
C VAL A 324 24.98 -6.24 -21.06
N GLN A 325 23.77 -6.81 -21.09
CA GLN A 325 23.50 -8.24 -20.97
C GLN A 325 22.61 -8.71 -22.13
N PHE A 326 22.81 -9.94 -22.61
CA PHE A 326 22.01 -10.54 -23.68
C PHE A 326 21.92 -12.07 -23.57
N ASN A 327 20.99 -12.70 -24.29
CA ASN A 327 20.79 -14.15 -24.30
C ASN A 327 20.97 -14.73 -25.70
N CYS A 328 21.80 -15.76 -25.85
CA CYS A 328 22.01 -16.46 -27.12
C CYS A 328 20.98 -17.59 -27.28
N VAL A 329 20.16 -17.51 -28.33
CA VAL A 329 19.03 -18.42 -28.54
C VAL A 329 19.15 -19.15 -29.89
N PRO A 330 18.63 -20.39 -29.99
CA PRO A 330 18.49 -21.03 -31.29
C PRO A 330 17.50 -20.24 -32.15
N ASP A 331 17.67 -20.29 -33.47
CA ASP A 331 16.77 -19.63 -34.42
C ASP A 331 15.50 -20.47 -34.67
N ALA A 332 14.79 -20.73 -33.58
CA ALA A 332 13.56 -21.51 -33.57
C ALA A 332 12.67 -21.15 -32.39
N GLU A 333 11.37 -21.17 -32.67
CA GLU A 333 10.35 -21.02 -31.66
C GLU A 333 9.88 -22.39 -31.18
N PHE A 334 9.84 -22.56 -29.85
CA PHE A 334 9.33 -23.76 -29.20
C PHE A 334 8.13 -23.42 -28.35
N SER A 335 7.07 -24.18 -28.52
CA SER A 335 5.88 -24.00 -27.72
C SER A 335 5.29 -25.35 -27.34
N LEU A 336 4.79 -25.40 -26.11
CA LEU A 336 3.77 -26.34 -25.73
C LEU A 336 2.45 -25.61 -25.76
N VAL A 337 1.54 -26.12 -26.57
CA VAL A 337 0.28 -25.46 -26.84
C VAL A 337 -0.82 -26.28 -26.22
N PHE A 338 -1.39 -25.78 -25.12
CA PHE A 338 -2.60 -26.36 -24.56
C PHE A 338 -3.81 -25.82 -25.34
N ARG A 339 -4.86 -26.60 -25.64
CA ARG A 339 -6.04 -26.14 -26.41
C ARG A 339 -7.35 -26.70 -25.90
N ASP A 340 -8.44 -25.94 -25.90
CA ASP A 340 -9.77 -26.42 -25.52
C ASP A 340 -10.41 -27.34 -26.59
N SER A 341 -11.67 -27.74 -26.36
CA SER A 341 -12.45 -28.61 -27.24
C SER A 341 -12.83 -27.98 -28.59
N GLN A 342 -12.67 -26.67 -28.74
CA GLN A 342 -12.89 -25.93 -29.99
C GLN A 342 -11.56 -25.56 -30.68
N GLY A 343 -10.41 -25.97 -30.12
CA GLY A 343 -9.08 -25.77 -30.69
C GLY A 343 -8.39 -24.48 -30.27
N LYS A 344 -8.92 -23.77 -29.27
CA LYS A 344 -8.41 -22.49 -28.76
C LYS A 344 -7.41 -22.69 -27.64
N GLU A 345 -6.31 -21.94 -27.62
CA GLU A 345 -5.20 -22.17 -26.69
C GLU A 345 -5.51 -21.85 -25.20
N LEU A 346 -4.87 -22.57 -24.27
CA LEU A 346 -5.11 -22.53 -22.81
C LEU A 346 -3.80 -22.34 -21.99
N GLN A 347 -3.89 -21.79 -20.79
CA GLN A 347 -2.74 -21.50 -19.92
C GLN A 347 -2.96 -21.83 -18.44
N ILE A 348 -4.14 -21.49 -17.93
CA ILE A 348 -4.63 -21.96 -16.64
C ILE A 348 -5.90 -22.73 -16.98
N VAL A 349 -6.03 -23.88 -16.35
CA VAL A 349 -7.23 -24.70 -16.47
C VAL A 349 -7.88 -24.70 -15.11
N GLU A 350 -9.16 -24.37 -15.07
CA GLU A 350 -9.88 -24.56 -13.83
C GLU A 350 -10.12 -26.06 -13.67
N THR A 351 -10.20 -26.48 -12.42
CA THR A 351 -10.58 -27.85 -12.10
C THR A 351 -11.86 -28.23 -12.84
N GLY A 352 -11.87 -29.36 -13.56
CA GLY A 352 -13.05 -29.87 -14.27
C GLY A 352 -13.22 -29.45 -15.75
N VAL A 353 -12.24 -28.75 -16.36
CA VAL A 353 -12.31 -28.30 -17.77
C VAL A 353 -11.28 -29.03 -18.66
N PRO A 354 -11.67 -29.80 -19.71
CA PRO A 354 -10.77 -30.63 -20.55
C PRO A 354 -10.02 -29.88 -21.67
N PHE A 355 -8.83 -30.38 -22.09
CA PHE A 355 -7.96 -29.73 -23.08
C PHE A 355 -6.94 -30.67 -23.82
N ASN A 356 -6.29 -30.17 -24.88
CA ASN A 356 -5.29 -30.84 -25.74
C ASN A 356 -3.91 -30.20 -25.55
N VAL A 357 -2.79 -30.87 -25.87
CA VAL A 357 -1.41 -30.37 -25.74
C VAL A 357 -0.56 -30.73 -26.96
N GLN A 358 0.19 -29.78 -27.53
CA GLN A 358 1.08 -30.01 -28.68
C GLN A 358 2.44 -29.31 -28.52
N ALA A 359 3.54 -30.01 -28.80
CA ALA A 359 4.88 -29.44 -28.94
C ALA A 359 5.09 -28.94 -30.37
N VAL A 360 5.47 -27.67 -30.55
CA VAL A 360 5.64 -27.07 -31.88
C VAL A 360 7.00 -26.39 -31.94
N ALA A 361 7.86 -26.91 -32.82
CA ALA A 361 9.14 -26.33 -33.19
C ALA A 361 9.01 -25.62 -34.54
N ARG A 362 9.17 -24.30 -34.58
CA ARG A 362 9.12 -23.49 -35.80
C ARG A 362 10.48 -22.90 -36.07
N TRP A 363 11.20 -23.51 -37.01
CA TRP A 363 12.51 -23.05 -37.46
C TRP A 363 12.37 -21.95 -38.50
N ASN A 364 13.25 -20.97 -38.45
CA ASN A 364 13.34 -20.03 -39.56
C ASN A 364 13.88 -20.74 -40.82
N PRO A 365 13.41 -20.36 -42.04
CA PRO A 365 13.77 -21.06 -43.28
C PRO A 365 15.28 -21.10 -43.57
N ASN A 366 16.00 -20.08 -43.08
CA ASN A 366 17.45 -19.93 -43.23
C ASN A 366 18.20 -20.23 -41.92
N ALA A 367 17.49 -20.66 -40.88
CA ALA A 367 18.08 -21.07 -39.63
C ALA A 367 18.95 -22.29 -39.85
N ARG A 368 20.12 -22.29 -39.21
CA ARG A 368 20.87 -23.52 -39.06
C ARG A 368 20.11 -24.42 -38.09
N GLN A 369 19.38 -25.39 -38.63
CA GLN A 369 18.71 -26.40 -37.80
C GLN A 369 19.77 -27.13 -36.99
N VAL A 370 19.60 -27.08 -35.68
CA VAL A 370 20.41 -27.81 -34.73
C VAL A 370 19.50 -28.86 -34.10
N PRO A 371 19.88 -30.14 -34.09
CA PRO A 371 19.01 -31.19 -33.56
C PRO A 371 18.69 -30.93 -32.09
N LEU A 372 17.41 -31.10 -31.74
CA LEU A 372 16.89 -30.85 -30.39
C LEU A 372 16.34 -32.15 -29.81
N LYS A 373 16.54 -32.34 -28.51
CA LYS A 373 15.96 -33.47 -27.81
C LYS A 373 14.79 -32.99 -26.97
N LEU A 374 13.56 -33.37 -27.36
CA LEU A 374 12.30 -33.03 -26.71
C LEU A 374 11.80 -34.21 -25.85
N ALA A 375 11.30 -33.93 -24.66
CA ALA A 375 10.63 -34.90 -23.80
C ALA A 375 9.50 -34.21 -23.06
N LEU A 376 8.29 -34.82 -23.08
CA LEU A 376 7.14 -34.39 -22.28
C LEU A 376 7.06 -35.26 -21.02
N ASP A 377 7.11 -34.63 -19.86
CA ASP A 377 7.06 -35.32 -18.56
C ASP A 377 5.97 -34.68 -17.67
N CYS A 378 5.13 -35.53 -17.06
CA CYS A 378 4.12 -35.15 -16.06
C CYS A 378 3.63 -36.33 -15.19
N HIS A 379 3.10 -36.01 -14.00
CA HIS A 379 2.60 -37.00 -13.01
C HIS A 379 1.21 -37.59 -13.38
N LEU A 380 1.03 -38.92 -13.32
CA LEU A 380 -0.12 -39.68 -13.87
C LEU A 380 -1.38 -39.83 -12.99
N ALA A 381 -1.32 -39.59 -11.68
CA ALA A 381 -2.47 -39.76 -10.77
C ALA A 381 -3.56 -38.65 -10.83
N PRO A 382 -3.22 -37.36 -11.05
CA PRO A 382 -4.17 -36.23 -11.07
C PRO A 382 -4.48 -35.69 -12.47
N ILE A 383 -3.80 -36.22 -13.49
CA ILE A 383 -3.92 -35.88 -14.90
C ILE A 383 -3.99 -37.17 -15.71
N THR A 384 -5.04 -37.31 -16.52
CA THR A 384 -5.13 -38.39 -17.50
C THR A 384 -4.43 -37.97 -18.79
N ILE A 385 -3.53 -38.82 -19.33
CA ILE A 385 -2.75 -38.56 -20.54
C ILE A 385 -3.05 -39.65 -21.57
N GLU A 386 -3.31 -39.25 -22.80
CA GLU A 386 -3.37 -40.14 -23.96
C GLU A 386 -2.42 -39.58 -25.04
N GLN A 387 -1.33 -40.31 -25.34
CA GLN A 387 -0.42 -39.92 -26.42
C GLN A 387 -1.03 -40.32 -27.76
N THR A 388 -1.08 -39.36 -28.66
CA THR A 388 -1.68 -39.53 -29.98
C THR A 388 -0.62 -39.51 -31.09
N GLU A 389 0.42 -38.65 -30.99
CA GLU A 389 1.51 -38.51 -31.98
C GLU A 389 2.89 -38.18 -31.31
N ALA A 390 3.98 -38.05 -32.09
CA ALA A 390 5.34 -37.79 -31.58
C ALA A 390 5.51 -36.40 -30.91
N ASP A 391 4.61 -35.46 -31.20
CA ASP A 391 4.57 -34.08 -30.71
C ASP A 391 3.18 -33.67 -30.12
N ARG A 392 2.24 -34.61 -29.88
CA ARG A 392 0.84 -34.31 -29.40
C ARG A 392 0.26 -35.26 -28.35
N TRP A 393 -0.57 -34.69 -27.45
CA TRP A 393 -1.19 -35.33 -26.29
C TRP A 393 -2.59 -34.74 -25.94
N ARG A 394 -3.49 -35.47 -25.28
CA ARG A 394 -4.78 -34.95 -24.72
C ARG A 394 -4.85 -35.11 -23.20
N LEU A 395 -5.31 -34.07 -22.47
CA LEU A 395 -5.22 -33.95 -21.01
C LEU A 395 -6.52 -33.46 -20.34
N THR A 396 -6.81 -33.90 -19.12
CA THR A 396 -7.87 -33.33 -18.25
C THR A 396 -7.39 -33.26 -16.82
N ALA A 397 -7.61 -32.10 -16.18
CA ALA A 397 -7.21 -31.83 -14.81
C ALA A 397 -8.36 -32.04 -13.82
N LEU A 398 -8.21 -33.04 -12.94
CA LEU A 398 -9.27 -33.45 -12.01
C LEU A 398 -9.12 -32.78 -10.64
N ASP A 399 -7.90 -32.44 -10.25
CA ASP A 399 -7.61 -31.82 -8.96
C ASP A 399 -6.90 -30.49 -9.11
N ALA A 400 -7.27 -29.58 -8.20
CA ALA A 400 -6.58 -28.32 -8.05
C ALA A 400 -5.17 -28.65 -7.55
N GLY A 401 -4.19 -28.19 -8.30
CA GLY A 401 -2.79 -28.51 -8.14
C GLY A 401 -2.03 -27.93 -9.32
N THR A 402 -0.76 -27.62 -9.10
CA THR A 402 0.11 -27.23 -10.21
C THR A 402 0.81 -28.48 -10.68
N TRP A 403 0.59 -28.77 -11.95
CA TRP A 403 1.17 -29.92 -12.58
C TRP A 403 2.09 -29.42 -13.66
N THR A 404 3.38 -29.69 -13.54
CA THR A 404 4.31 -29.24 -14.56
C THR A 404 4.19 -30.17 -15.74
N ILE A 405 3.81 -29.62 -16.90
CA ILE A 405 3.99 -30.30 -18.17
C ILE A 405 5.34 -29.82 -18.68
N LYS A 406 6.36 -30.60 -18.40
CA LYS A 406 7.72 -30.21 -18.74
C LYS A 406 8.01 -30.66 -20.16
N LEU A 407 8.16 -29.71 -21.08
CA LEU A 407 8.90 -29.92 -22.32
C LEU A 407 10.32 -29.39 -22.13
N THR A 408 11.32 -30.24 -22.27
CA THR A 408 12.72 -29.83 -22.10
C THR A 408 13.46 -29.91 -23.41
N ILE A 409 14.14 -28.82 -23.74
CA ILE A 409 15.19 -28.73 -24.75
C ILE A 409 16.51 -28.78 -23.98
N LYS A 410 17.25 -29.88 -24.13
CA LYS A 410 18.35 -30.23 -23.21
C LYS A 410 19.57 -29.32 -23.33
N GLU A 411 19.75 -28.62 -24.45
CA GLU A 411 21.01 -27.93 -24.82
C GLU A 411 21.09 -26.46 -24.37
N THR A 412 19.98 -25.73 -24.42
CA THR A 412 19.86 -24.34 -23.93
C THR A 412 19.40 -24.27 -22.48
N ASN A 413 19.10 -25.43 -21.88
CA ASN A 413 18.15 -25.55 -20.78
C ASN A 413 16.88 -24.71 -21.04
N GLN A 414 16.49 -24.53 -22.31
CA GLN A 414 15.15 -24.04 -22.62
C GLN A 414 14.20 -25.16 -22.25
N GLU A 415 13.80 -25.07 -21.01
CA GLU A 415 12.62 -25.72 -20.56
C GLU A 415 11.46 -24.91 -21.10
N VAL A 416 10.76 -25.51 -22.04
CA VAL A 416 9.36 -25.19 -22.24
C VAL A 416 8.60 -25.97 -21.17
N LYS A 417 8.83 -25.61 -19.92
CA LYS A 417 7.90 -26.01 -18.88
C LYS A 417 6.65 -25.23 -19.16
N GLN A 418 5.63 -25.96 -19.56
CA GLN A 418 4.31 -25.43 -19.59
C GLN A 418 3.64 -25.91 -18.31
N PRO A 419 3.67 -25.10 -17.25
CA PRO A 419 2.91 -25.44 -16.07
C PRO A 419 1.45 -25.53 -16.46
N LEU A 420 0.86 -26.68 -16.19
CA LEU A 420 -0.57 -26.81 -16.17
C LEU A 420 -1.02 -26.46 -14.76
N ILE A 421 -1.41 -25.21 -14.61
CA ILE A 421 -1.92 -24.73 -13.35
C ILE A 421 -3.40 -25.07 -13.30
N VAL A 422 -3.73 -25.92 -12.35
CA VAL A 422 -5.11 -26.28 -12.07
C VAL A 422 -5.45 -25.64 -10.75
N LYS A 423 -6.32 -24.63 -10.76
CA LYS A 423 -6.72 -23.96 -9.53
C LYS A 423 -8.16 -24.29 -9.20
N SER A 424 -8.41 -24.41 -7.89
CA SER A 424 -9.68 -23.96 -7.35
C SER A 424 -9.55 -22.44 -7.29
N SER A 425 -10.31 -21.70 -8.10
CA SER A 425 -10.19 -20.24 -8.07
C SER A 425 -10.69 -19.69 -6.72
N PRO A 426 -10.08 -18.62 -6.15
CA PRO A 426 -10.61 -17.95 -4.97
C PRO A 426 -12.06 -17.52 -5.18
N GLN A 427 -12.41 -17.12 -6.39
CA GLN A 427 -13.77 -16.81 -6.81
C GLN A 427 -14.67 -18.05 -6.75
N PHE A 428 -14.20 -19.23 -7.18
CA PHE A 428 -14.96 -20.48 -7.03
C PHE A 428 -15.15 -20.85 -5.55
N GLN A 429 -14.14 -20.65 -4.70
CA GLN A 429 -14.25 -20.89 -3.26
C GLN A 429 -15.22 -19.91 -2.59
N ILE A 430 -15.10 -18.63 -2.90
CA ILE A 430 -16.04 -17.59 -2.46
C ILE A 430 -17.46 -17.94 -2.91
N ALA A 431 -17.68 -18.21 -4.19
CA ALA A 431 -19.01 -18.56 -4.72
C ALA A 431 -19.57 -19.83 -4.05
N LYS A 432 -18.71 -20.80 -3.76
CA LYS A 432 -19.08 -22.01 -3.01
C LYS A 432 -19.51 -21.67 -1.59
N ILE A 433 -18.75 -20.85 -0.87
CA ILE A 433 -19.09 -20.40 0.50
C ILE A 433 -20.38 -19.57 0.48
N GLU A 434 -20.54 -18.66 -0.49
CA GLU A 434 -21.73 -17.83 -0.63
C GLU A 434 -22.99 -18.68 -0.85
N ARG A 435 -22.89 -19.68 -1.73
CA ARG A 435 -23.97 -20.63 -2.03
C ARG A 435 -24.26 -21.58 -0.86
N ASP A 436 -23.23 -22.22 -0.33
CA ASP A 436 -23.39 -23.36 0.59
C ASP A 436 -23.56 -22.89 2.05
N ILE A 437 -22.95 -21.76 2.42
CA ILE A 437 -22.90 -21.27 3.80
C ILE A 437 -23.67 -19.94 3.96
N VAL A 438 -23.26 -18.88 3.26
CA VAL A 438 -23.79 -17.52 3.49
C VAL A 438 -25.29 -17.47 3.25
N SER A 439 -25.77 -18.02 2.13
CA SER A 439 -27.20 -17.99 1.79
C SER A 439 -28.08 -18.63 2.86
N SER A 440 -27.65 -19.78 3.40
CA SER A 440 -28.40 -20.50 4.42
C SER A 440 -28.33 -19.81 5.79
N LEU A 441 -27.15 -19.29 6.16
CA LEU A 441 -26.95 -18.54 7.41
C LEU A 441 -27.69 -17.21 7.39
N ALA A 442 -27.66 -16.47 6.28
CA ALA A 442 -28.36 -15.19 6.14
C ALA A 442 -29.87 -15.36 6.34
N ALA A 443 -30.48 -16.42 5.78
CA ALA A 443 -31.89 -16.72 6.00
C ALA A 443 -32.19 -17.04 7.48
N LYS A 444 -31.34 -17.85 8.13
CA LYS A 444 -31.48 -18.18 9.56
C LYS A 444 -31.33 -16.95 10.46
N VAL A 445 -30.31 -16.13 10.22
CA VAL A 445 -30.05 -14.87 10.92
C VAL A 445 -31.24 -13.92 10.76
N HIS A 446 -31.71 -13.73 9.52
CA HIS A 446 -32.85 -12.87 9.22
C HIS A 446 -34.09 -13.31 10.01
N HIS A 447 -34.41 -14.60 9.98
CA HIS A 447 -35.53 -15.15 10.73
C HIS A 447 -35.43 -14.85 12.23
N GLN A 448 -34.26 -15.08 12.84
CA GLN A 448 -34.05 -14.83 14.28
C GLN A 448 -34.12 -13.36 14.66
N ILE A 449 -33.53 -12.48 13.84
CA ILE A 449 -33.50 -11.03 14.12
C ILE A 449 -34.86 -10.37 13.84
N SER A 450 -35.59 -10.79 12.81
CA SER A 450 -36.95 -10.28 12.53
C SER A 450 -37.96 -10.58 13.65
N GLN A 451 -37.72 -11.63 14.44
CA GLN A 451 -38.50 -11.93 15.65
C GLN A 451 -38.21 -10.99 16.83
N ILE A 452 -37.06 -10.31 16.83
CA ILE A 452 -36.74 -9.32 17.87
C ILE A 452 -37.65 -8.11 17.72
N LEU A 453 -37.65 -7.51 16.52
CA LEU A 453 -38.44 -6.35 16.17
C LEU A 453 -38.80 -6.35 14.68
N PRO A 454 -40.05 -6.02 14.31
CA PRO A 454 -40.47 -5.90 12.90
C PRO A 454 -39.63 -4.92 12.07
N GLU A 455 -39.00 -3.94 12.68
CA GLU A 455 -38.15 -2.93 12.04
C GLU A 455 -36.90 -3.52 11.39
N PHE A 456 -36.49 -4.74 11.77
CA PHE A 456 -35.44 -5.49 11.06
C PHE A 456 -35.94 -6.18 9.78
N ASP A 457 -37.26 -6.29 9.59
CA ASP A 457 -37.89 -6.95 8.45
C ASP A 457 -38.22 -5.98 7.30
N VAL A 458 -37.58 -4.81 7.26
CA VAL A 458 -37.77 -3.81 6.20
C VAL A 458 -36.90 -4.07 4.97
N ASP A 459 -37.43 -3.73 3.79
CA ASP A 459 -36.74 -3.97 2.50
C ASP A 459 -35.36 -3.32 2.44
N ALA A 460 -35.21 -2.14 3.03
CA ALA A 460 -33.93 -1.43 3.07
C ALA A 460 -32.81 -2.24 3.73
N ILE A 461 -33.11 -3.08 4.73
CA ILE A 461 -32.12 -3.95 5.40
C ILE A 461 -31.96 -5.26 4.62
N LYS A 462 -33.07 -5.85 4.14
CA LYS A 462 -33.05 -7.10 3.35
C LYS A 462 -32.13 -6.98 2.14
N GLN A 463 -32.20 -5.85 1.45
CA GLN A 463 -31.46 -5.54 0.23
C GLN A 463 -29.98 -5.17 0.47
N ILE A 464 -29.52 -5.04 1.71
CA ILE A 464 -28.09 -4.79 1.99
C ILE A 464 -27.30 -6.04 1.53
N PRO A 465 -26.39 -5.90 0.55
CA PRO A 465 -25.62 -7.03 0.08
C PRO A 465 -24.56 -7.42 1.11
N PHE A 466 -24.31 -8.73 1.23
CA PHE A 466 -23.19 -9.28 1.98
C PHE A 466 -22.30 -10.00 0.99
N ILE A 467 -21.10 -9.48 0.77
CA ILE A 467 -20.25 -9.86 -0.35
C ILE A 467 -18.88 -10.29 0.20
N LEU A 468 -18.48 -11.52 -0.15
CA LEU A 468 -17.11 -11.97 0.07
C LEU A 468 -16.25 -11.55 -1.12
N LEU A 469 -15.08 -10.98 -0.84
CA LEU A 469 -14.18 -10.44 -1.87
C LEU A 469 -12.77 -10.93 -1.63
N THR A 470 -12.00 -11.10 -2.70
CA THR A 470 -10.54 -11.15 -2.56
C THR A 470 -10.06 -9.82 -1.96
N PRO A 471 -8.94 -9.78 -1.21
CA PRO A 471 -8.39 -8.53 -0.67
C PRO A 471 -8.17 -7.46 -1.74
N GLU A 472 -7.74 -7.86 -2.94
CA GLU A 472 -7.54 -6.94 -4.07
C GLU A 472 -8.87 -6.36 -4.57
N ASP A 473 -9.92 -7.17 -4.70
CA ASP A 473 -11.24 -6.70 -5.11
C ASP A 473 -11.90 -5.85 -4.02
N PHE A 474 -11.64 -6.17 -2.75
CA PHE A 474 -12.02 -5.34 -1.61
C PHE A 474 -11.39 -3.96 -1.70
N VAL A 475 -10.06 -3.88 -1.90
CA VAL A 475 -9.32 -2.61 -1.99
C VAL A 475 -9.84 -1.76 -3.15
N ARG A 476 -10.02 -2.35 -4.34
CA ARG A 476 -10.58 -1.66 -5.52
C ARG A 476 -12.01 -1.16 -5.34
N LYS A 477 -12.78 -1.80 -4.45
CA LYS A 477 -14.18 -1.45 -4.21
C LYS A 477 -14.36 -0.40 -3.13
N ILE A 478 -13.46 -0.34 -2.14
CA ILE A 478 -13.63 0.48 -0.93
C ILE A 478 -12.81 1.78 -0.94
N TYR A 479 -11.67 1.79 -1.65
CA TYR A 479 -10.70 2.89 -1.59
C TYR A 479 -10.54 3.61 -2.93
N LEU A 480 -10.16 4.89 -2.85
CA LEU A 480 -9.83 5.73 -3.99
C LEU A 480 -8.45 5.36 -4.57
N GLN A 481 -8.19 5.76 -5.82
CA GLN A 481 -7.04 5.30 -6.61
C GLN A 481 -5.68 5.40 -5.89
N ASP A 482 -5.36 6.52 -5.25
CA ASP A 482 -4.03 6.70 -4.62
C ASP A 482 -3.80 5.75 -3.44
N ILE A 483 -4.84 5.54 -2.63
CA ILE A 483 -4.81 4.61 -1.49
C ILE A 483 -4.84 3.18 -2.04
N GLN A 484 -5.62 2.95 -3.10
CA GLN A 484 -5.78 1.67 -3.75
C GLN A 484 -4.44 1.16 -4.30
N GLU A 485 -3.68 2.00 -5.00
CA GLU A 485 -2.36 1.64 -5.53
C GLU A 485 -1.42 1.20 -4.40
N ARG A 486 -1.32 1.99 -3.32
CA ARG A 486 -0.52 1.68 -2.14
C ARG A 486 -0.95 0.39 -1.44
N LEU A 487 -2.25 0.18 -1.21
CA LEU A 487 -2.75 -1.01 -0.53
C LEU A 487 -2.61 -2.27 -1.39
N LEU A 488 -2.74 -2.15 -2.72
CA LEU A 488 -2.46 -3.26 -3.64
C LEU A 488 -0.96 -3.62 -3.64
N GLU A 489 -0.09 -2.62 -3.54
CA GLU A 489 1.34 -2.82 -3.37
C GLU A 489 1.68 -3.49 -2.03
N ALA A 490 1.08 -3.04 -0.93
CA ALA A 490 1.21 -3.67 0.38
C ALA A 490 0.72 -5.14 0.37
N LEU A 491 -0.41 -5.42 -0.28
CA LEU A 491 -0.90 -6.79 -0.46
C LEU A 491 0.07 -7.65 -1.27
N HIS A 492 0.69 -7.09 -2.31
CA HIS A 492 1.70 -7.78 -3.09
C HIS A 492 2.93 -8.10 -2.25
N ALA A 493 3.46 -7.11 -1.52
CA ALA A 493 4.59 -7.25 -0.61
C ALA A 493 4.31 -8.34 0.44
N ALA A 494 3.14 -8.30 1.08
CA ALA A 494 2.76 -9.30 2.08
C ALA A 494 2.64 -10.73 1.56
N LYS A 495 2.45 -10.91 0.24
CA LYS A 495 2.40 -12.22 -0.41
C LYS A 495 3.78 -12.73 -0.85
N SER A 496 4.78 -11.86 -0.98
CA SER A 496 6.10 -12.20 -1.54
C SER A 496 7.25 -12.09 -0.55
N GLU A 497 7.18 -11.17 0.41
CA GLU A 497 8.25 -10.91 1.36
C GLU A 497 8.57 -12.13 2.18
N THR A 498 9.84 -12.47 2.41
CA THR A 498 10.23 -13.55 3.33
C THR A 498 10.53 -13.06 4.74
N GLN A 499 10.77 -11.76 4.93
CA GLN A 499 11.18 -11.18 6.22
C GLN A 499 9.98 -10.67 7.04
N GLU A 500 10.21 -10.36 8.32
CA GLU A 500 9.24 -9.74 9.21
C GLU A 500 9.36 -8.21 9.17
N PHE A 501 8.26 -7.55 8.86
CA PHE A 501 8.08 -6.10 8.80
C PHE A 501 6.71 -5.70 9.38
N THR A 502 6.67 -5.44 10.69
CA THR A 502 5.44 -5.10 11.43
C THR A 502 4.61 -3.95 10.82
N PRO A 503 5.21 -2.85 10.32
CA PRO A 503 4.44 -1.74 9.72
C PRO A 503 3.55 -2.18 8.56
N LEU A 504 4.00 -3.12 7.73
CA LEU A 504 3.21 -3.65 6.62
C LEU A 504 1.95 -4.36 7.12
N VAL A 505 2.09 -5.24 8.12
CA VAL A 505 0.93 -5.98 8.66
C VAL A 505 -0.02 -5.07 9.42
N ASP A 506 0.50 -4.12 10.19
CA ASP A 506 -0.34 -3.14 10.89
C ASP A 506 -1.13 -2.28 9.88
N GLU A 507 -0.54 -1.94 8.73
CA GLU A 507 -1.25 -1.27 7.63
C GLU A 507 -2.35 -2.15 7.02
N LEU A 508 -2.05 -3.42 6.70
CA LEU A 508 -3.05 -4.34 6.18
C LEU A 508 -4.20 -4.57 7.16
N LEU A 509 -3.91 -4.72 8.45
CA LEU A 509 -4.94 -4.91 9.47
C LEU A 509 -5.82 -3.66 9.67
N LEU A 510 -5.26 -2.47 9.45
CA LEU A 510 -5.98 -1.22 9.55
C LEU A 510 -6.93 -0.99 8.38
N TYR A 511 -6.51 -1.29 7.15
CA TYR A 511 -7.28 -0.98 5.94
C TYR A 511 -7.98 -2.17 5.28
N ILE A 512 -7.58 -3.40 5.57
CA ILE A 512 -8.17 -4.59 4.98
C ILE A 512 -8.85 -5.39 6.07
N ALA A 513 -10.05 -4.91 6.44
CA ALA A 513 -10.90 -5.49 7.46
C ALA A 513 -12.36 -5.52 6.97
N PRO A 514 -13.19 -6.44 7.49
CA PRO A 514 -14.63 -6.43 7.27
C PRO A 514 -15.23 -5.04 7.53
N VAL A 515 -16.05 -4.54 6.60
CA VAL A 515 -16.62 -3.21 6.73
C VAL A 515 -18.01 -3.10 6.10
N TYR A 516 -18.89 -2.37 6.78
CA TYR A 516 -20.12 -1.84 6.21
C TYR A 516 -19.84 -0.52 5.49
N SER A 517 -20.08 -0.50 4.18
CA SER A 517 -20.10 0.70 3.37
C SER A 517 -21.54 1.08 3.03
N PRO A 518 -22.00 2.30 3.35
CA PRO A 518 -23.32 2.77 2.91
C PRO A 518 -23.55 2.73 1.39
N GLN A 519 -22.49 2.69 0.58
CA GLN A 519 -22.56 2.58 -0.88
C GLN A 519 -22.56 1.13 -1.37
N HIS A 520 -21.85 0.23 -0.68
CA HIS A 520 -21.54 -1.11 -1.18
C HIS A 520 -22.11 -2.27 -0.35
N GLY A 521 -22.71 -1.97 0.81
CA GLY A 521 -23.15 -2.97 1.78
C GLY A 521 -22.00 -3.54 2.60
N CYS A 522 -22.11 -4.79 3.01
CA CYS A 522 -21.10 -5.49 3.80
C CYS A 522 -20.05 -6.10 2.87
N CYS A 523 -18.83 -5.58 2.93
CA CYS A 523 -17.70 -6.05 2.14
C CYS A 523 -16.74 -6.78 3.08
N ILE A 524 -16.49 -8.06 2.80
CA ILE A 524 -15.70 -8.93 3.68
C ILE A 524 -14.51 -9.50 2.91
N PRO A 525 -13.26 -9.18 3.29
CA PRO A 525 -12.09 -9.80 2.69
C PRO A 525 -12.00 -11.30 3.00
N TYR A 526 -11.62 -12.10 2.01
CA TYR A 526 -11.41 -13.55 2.12
C TYR A 526 -10.10 -13.94 1.44
N ASP A 527 -9.09 -14.27 2.25
CA ASP A 527 -7.82 -14.84 1.79
C ASP A 527 -7.16 -15.66 2.91
N PRO A 528 -7.67 -16.88 3.18
CA PRO A 528 -7.15 -17.70 4.27
C PRO A 528 -5.71 -18.16 4.08
N LYS A 529 -5.22 -18.12 2.83
CA LYS A 529 -3.82 -18.40 2.49
C LYS A 529 -2.91 -17.29 2.96
N LEU A 530 -3.28 -16.05 2.64
CA LEU A 530 -2.56 -14.88 3.12
C LEU A 530 -2.57 -14.82 4.65
N ALA A 531 -3.70 -15.12 5.29
CA ALA A 531 -3.77 -15.18 6.74
C ALA A 531 -2.81 -16.23 7.33
N ALA A 532 -2.83 -17.47 6.82
CA ALA A 532 -1.92 -18.53 7.27
C ALA A 532 -0.46 -18.11 7.13
N TYR A 533 -0.11 -17.57 5.97
CA TYR A 533 1.22 -17.07 5.68
C TYR A 533 1.68 -15.98 6.66
N LEU A 534 0.83 -14.99 6.93
CA LEU A 534 1.16 -13.89 7.85
C LEU A 534 1.18 -14.35 9.30
N ILE A 535 0.38 -15.33 9.70
CA ILE A 535 0.35 -15.82 11.09
C ILE A 535 1.64 -16.54 11.47
N GLU A 536 2.25 -17.28 10.53
CA GLU A 536 3.56 -17.91 10.74
C GLU A 536 4.63 -16.88 11.14
N LYS A 537 4.52 -15.66 10.62
CA LYS A 537 5.46 -14.55 10.88
C LYS A 537 5.05 -13.64 12.03
N TYR A 538 3.75 -13.44 12.22
CA TYR A 538 3.20 -12.50 13.21
C TYR A 538 2.20 -13.22 14.12
N PRO A 539 2.64 -14.17 14.96
CA PRO A 539 1.76 -14.97 15.80
C PRO A 539 0.96 -14.10 16.80
N LEU A 540 1.51 -12.97 17.23
CA LEU A 540 0.80 -12.01 18.10
C LEU A 540 -0.37 -11.30 17.40
N ARG A 541 -0.47 -11.38 16.07
CA ARG A 541 -1.55 -10.81 15.25
C ARG A 541 -2.54 -11.88 14.77
N GLU A 542 -2.43 -13.13 15.24
CA GLU A 542 -3.22 -14.28 14.79
C GLU A 542 -4.73 -14.01 14.76
N LYS A 543 -5.29 -13.53 15.88
CA LYS A 543 -6.72 -13.21 15.97
C LYS A 543 -7.13 -12.20 14.89
N ASN A 544 -6.42 -11.08 14.77
CA ASN A 544 -6.73 -10.01 13.81
C ASN A 544 -6.66 -10.51 12.36
N LEU A 545 -5.59 -11.23 12.01
CA LEU A 545 -5.39 -11.77 10.66
C LEU A 545 -6.49 -12.78 10.31
N ALA A 546 -6.80 -13.70 11.22
CA ALA A 546 -7.87 -14.66 11.00
C ALA A 546 -9.21 -13.96 10.78
N TYR A 547 -9.57 -12.98 11.61
CA TYR A 547 -10.84 -12.24 11.47
C TYR A 547 -10.90 -11.40 10.21
N ASN A 548 -9.81 -10.70 9.86
CA ASN A 548 -9.78 -9.81 8.71
C ASN A 548 -9.90 -10.56 7.37
N PHE A 549 -9.35 -11.78 7.31
CA PHE A 549 -9.33 -12.63 6.12
C PHE A 549 -10.22 -13.88 6.22
N LEU A 550 -11.16 -13.87 7.18
CA LEU A 550 -12.23 -14.87 7.36
C LEU A 550 -11.86 -16.32 7.65
N CYS A 551 -10.60 -16.72 7.73
CA CYS A 551 -10.11 -17.97 8.34
C CYS A 551 -8.59 -18.08 8.12
N VAL A 552 -8.03 -19.22 8.53
CA VAL A 552 -6.61 -19.56 8.36
C VAL A 552 -6.56 -20.94 7.70
N GLU A 553 -5.99 -21.02 6.50
CA GLU A 553 -5.89 -22.30 5.79
C GLU A 553 -4.94 -23.27 6.52
N GLY A 554 -5.30 -24.55 6.59
CA GLY A 554 -4.44 -25.58 7.18
C GLY A 554 -4.33 -25.58 8.70
N HIS A 555 -5.06 -24.70 9.40
CA HIS A 555 -4.99 -24.58 10.85
C HIS A 555 -6.22 -25.19 11.55
N ASP A 556 -6.01 -26.17 12.45
CA ASP A 556 -7.08 -26.96 13.07
C ASP A 556 -8.11 -26.11 13.85
N LEU A 557 -7.66 -25.02 14.50
CA LEU A 557 -8.53 -24.08 15.23
C LEU A 557 -9.53 -23.34 14.32
N TYR A 558 -9.25 -23.23 13.02
CA TYR A 558 -9.97 -22.38 12.06
C TYR A 558 -10.78 -23.18 11.03
N GLY A 559 -11.36 -24.30 11.46
CA GLY A 559 -12.20 -25.15 10.61
C GLY A 559 -13.58 -24.56 10.24
N GLN A 560 -14.43 -25.37 9.62
CA GLN A 560 -15.73 -24.94 9.09
C GLN A 560 -16.63 -24.26 10.14
N THR A 561 -16.69 -24.77 11.37
CA THR A 561 -17.47 -24.16 12.47
C THR A 561 -17.01 -22.74 12.78
N TRP A 562 -15.70 -22.48 12.69
CA TRP A 562 -15.14 -21.14 12.90
C TRP A 562 -15.61 -20.19 11.79
N LEU A 563 -15.54 -20.65 10.54
CA LEU A 563 -15.96 -19.89 9.36
C LEU A 563 -17.46 -19.55 9.41
N GLU A 564 -18.31 -20.54 9.68
CA GLU A 564 -19.76 -20.35 9.83
C GLU A 564 -20.08 -19.38 10.97
N GLY A 565 -19.40 -19.53 12.12
CA GLY A 565 -19.58 -18.65 13.26
C GLY A 565 -19.21 -17.20 12.95
N ASN A 566 -18.12 -16.99 12.22
CA ASN A 566 -17.70 -15.63 11.85
C ASN A 566 -18.53 -15.01 10.74
N ILE A 567 -18.99 -15.78 9.77
CA ILE A 567 -19.97 -15.29 8.78
C ILE A 567 -21.25 -14.87 9.50
N ALA A 568 -21.76 -15.67 10.44
CA ALA A 568 -22.92 -15.32 11.23
C ALA A 568 -22.70 -14.04 12.07
N ALA A 569 -21.53 -13.92 12.71
CA ALA A 569 -21.13 -12.74 13.46
C ALA A 569 -21.11 -11.48 12.57
N LEU A 570 -20.47 -11.55 11.39
CA LEU A 570 -20.36 -10.42 10.47
C LEU A 570 -21.70 -10.05 9.82
N LEU A 571 -22.57 -11.04 9.52
CA LEU A 571 -23.95 -10.75 9.11
C LEU A 571 -24.67 -9.94 10.19
N LEU A 572 -24.57 -10.35 11.44
CA LEU A 572 -25.21 -9.64 12.54
C LEU A 572 -24.60 -8.26 12.79
N HIS A 573 -23.27 -8.15 12.77
CA HIS A 573 -22.55 -6.89 13.04
C HIS A 573 -22.70 -5.88 11.90
N GLU A 574 -22.33 -6.27 10.68
CA GLU A 574 -22.26 -5.37 9.53
C GLU A 574 -23.65 -5.14 8.93
N LYS A 575 -24.42 -6.21 8.66
CA LYS A 575 -25.71 -6.09 7.96
C LYS A 575 -26.82 -5.64 8.89
N TYR A 576 -26.96 -6.28 10.06
CA TYR A 576 -28.06 -5.97 10.98
C TYR A 576 -27.69 -4.93 12.06
N GLY A 577 -26.41 -4.76 12.39
CA GLY A 577 -25.93 -3.73 13.31
C GLY A 577 -25.78 -2.39 12.59
N HIS A 578 -24.70 -2.25 11.82
CA HIS A 578 -24.43 -1.03 11.07
C HIS A 578 -25.48 -0.75 10.00
N GLY A 579 -25.89 -1.76 9.23
CA GLY A 579 -26.93 -1.58 8.23
C GLY A 579 -28.25 -1.07 8.81
N PHE A 580 -28.68 -1.55 9.99
CA PHE A 580 -29.83 -0.97 10.69
C PHE A 580 -29.56 0.47 11.12
N PHE A 581 -28.41 0.75 11.74
CA PHE A 581 -28.06 2.11 12.19
C PHE A 581 -28.13 3.12 11.02
N TYR A 582 -27.46 2.84 9.91
CA TYR A 582 -27.38 3.73 8.75
C TYR A 582 -28.70 3.85 7.97
N THR A 583 -29.55 2.82 7.97
CA THR A 583 -30.81 2.84 7.21
C THR A 583 -32.04 3.22 8.02
N GLN A 584 -32.08 2.93 9.33
CA GLN A 584 -33.27 3.12 10.17
C GLN A 584 -33.16 4.30 11.14
N THR A 585 -31.96 4.76 11.47
CA THR A 585 -31.81 5.91 12.38
C THR A 585 -31.64 7.22 11.63
N LYS A 586 -32.10 8.32 12.24
CA LYS A 586 -32.02 9.66 11.64
C LYS A 586 -30.57 10.15 11.53
N LEU A 587 -29.77 9.91 12.56
CA LEU A 587 -28.34 10.23 12.55
C LEU A 587 -27.58 9.37 11.52
N GLY A 588 -27.82 8.06 11.50
CA GLY A 588 -27.16 7.16 10.54
C GLY A 588 -27.43 7.53 9.08
N ARG A 589 -28.66 7.94 8.74
CA ARG A 589 -28.98 8.42 7.38
C ARG A 589 -28.19 9.68 6.99
N GLN A 590 -28.00 10.60 7.92
CA GLN A 590 -27.18 11.81 7.70
C GLN A 590 -25.71 11.45 7.48
N LEU A 591 -25.16 10.53 8.29
CA LEU A 591 -23.80 10.03 8.11
C LEU A 591 -23.63 9.25 6.78
N SER A 592 -24.64 8.50 6.36
CA SER A 592 -24.65 7.82 5.06
C SER A 592 -24.55 8.81 3.91
N ILE A 593 -25.21 9.98 4.00
CA ILE A 593 -25.11 11.03 2.98
C ILE A 593 -23.67 11.56 2.94
N LEU A 594 -23.10 11.92 4.09
CA LEU A 594 -21.72 12.41 4.17
C LEU A 594 -20.69 11.40 3.63
N TYR A 595 -20.88 10.11 3.91
CA TYR A 595 -20.03 9.04 3.39
C TYR A 595 -20.06 8.97 1.87
N ARG A 596 -21.25 8.94 1.24
CA ARG A 596 -21.39 8.83 -0.23
C ARG A 596 -20.74 9.97 -1.01
N HIS A 597 -20.58 11.12 -0.36
CA HIS A 597 -19.96 12.31 -0.94
C HIS A 597 -18.49 12.51 -0.52
N GLY A 598 -17.88 11.54 0.17
CA GLY A 598 -16.47 11.58 0.56
C GLY A 598 -16.14 12.56 1.70
N LEU A 599 -17.15 13.07 2.42
CA LEU A 599 -16.94 14.06 3.49
C LEU A 599 -16.70 13.43 4.87
N LEU A 600 -16.96 12.13 5.03
CA LEU A 600 -16.92 11.47 6.33
C LEU A 600 -15.52 10.94 6.71
N ARG A 601 -14.76 10.41 5.74
CA ARG A 601 -13.41 9.88 5.97
C ARG A 601 -12.39 10.94 5.57
N LYS A 602 -11.43 11.25 6.45
CA LYS A 602 -10.33 12.19 6.16
C LYS A 602 -9.61 11.82 4.85
N ILE A 603 -9.45 10.52 4.60
CA ILE A 603 -8.76 10.00 3.41
C ILE A 603 -9.49 10.26 2.09
N ASP A 604 -10.81 10.45 2.11
CA ASP A 604 -11.59 10.79 0.92
C ASP A 604 -11.63 12.31 0.68
N ALA A 605 -11.39 13.10 1.74
CA ALA A 605 -11.51 14.55 1.72
C ALA A 605 -10.48 15.22 0.80
N ASP A 606 -9.30 14.61 0.67
CA ASP A 606 -8.20 15.13 -0.15
C ASP A 606 -8.53 15.08 -1.66
N HIS A 607 -9.47 14.22 -2.06
CA HIS A 607 -9.86 13.98 -3.46
C HIS A 607 -11.25 14.54 -3.81
N LEU A 608 -11.82 15.37 -2.93
CA LEU A 608 -13.13 15.97 -3.17
C LEU A 608 -13.15 16.79 -4.45
N ARG A 609 -14.24 16.65 -5.21
CA ARG A 609 -14.44 17.39 -6.46
C ARG A 609 -14.64 18.89 -6.18
N ASP A 610 -13.87 19.70 -6.90
CA ASP A 610 -13.93 21.16 -6.89
C ASP A 610 -15.18 21.67 -7.66
N PRO A 611 -15.79 22.82 -7.30
CA PRO A 611 -15.55 23.66 -6.12
C PRO A 611 -16.43 23.34 -4.92
N TYR A 612 -17.56 22.69 -5.17
CA TYR A 612 -18.62 22.57 -4.18
C TYR A 612 -18.22 21.71 -2.97
N LEU A 613 -17.70 20.50 -3.20
CA LEU A 613 -17.42 19.57 -2.09
C LEU A 613 -16.20 20.01 -1.27
N ARG A 614 -15.15 20.54 -1.93
CA ARG A 614 -13.98 21.11 -1.23
C ARG A 614 -14.36 22.28 -0.33
N SER A 615 -15.18 23.21 -0.83
CA SER A 615 -15.69 24.33 -0.04
C SER A 615 -16.50 23.84 1.17
N ARG A 616 -17.35 22.82 0.98
CA ARG A 616 -18.10 22.22 2.10
C ARG A 616 -17.19 21.54 3.12
N HIS A 617 -16.15 20.84 2.70
CA HIS A 617 -15.20 20.23 3.63
C HIS A 617 -14.42 21.28 4.43
N GLN A 618 -13.99 22.37 3.79
CA GLN A 618 -13.35 23.48 4.49
C GLN A 618 -14.29 24.14 5.52
N GLU A 619 -15.58 24.27 5.20
CA GLU A 619 -16.58 24.87 6.09
C GLU A 619 -17.03 23.93 7.23
N TYR A 620 -17.26 22.63 6.94
CA TYR A 620 -17.91 21.67 7.85
C TYR A 620 -17.03 20.52 8.33
N GLY A 621 -15.81 20.33 7.82
CA GLY A 621 -15.00 19.13 8.06
C GLY A 621 -14.81 18.81 9.54
N GLN A 622 -14.46 19.82 10.34
CA GLN A 622 -14.26 19.66 11.78
C GLN A 622 -15.54 19.23 12.52
N VAL A 623 -16.71 19.77 12.15
CA VAL A 623 -17.98 19.40 12.82
C VAL A 623 -18.52 18.06 12.33
N ILE A 624 -18.23 17.67 11.10
CA ILE A 624 -18.53 16.33 10.57
C ILE A 624 -17.73 15.27 11.34
N GLU A 625 -16.44 15.52 11.59
CA GLU A 625 -15.61 14.63 12.40
C GLU A 625 -16.17 14.45 13.82
N MET A 626 -16.54 15.55 14.49
CA MET A 626 -17.15 15.50 15.82
C MET A 626 -18.51 14.79 15.82
N LEU A 627 -19.31 15.00 14.78
CA LEU A 627 -20.58 14.30 14.59
C LEU A 627 -20.35 12.78 14.51
N ASN A 628 -19.37 12.35 13.72
CA ASN A 628 -18.98 10.95 13.60
C ASN A 628 -18.53 10.37 14.95
N HIS A 629 -17.67 11.10 15.69
CA HIS A 629 -17.21 10.69 17.02
C HIS A 629 -18.35 10.56 18.04
N SER A 630 -19.36 11.44 17.98
CA SER A 630 -20.54 11.36 18.85
C SER A 630 -21.42 10.13 18.58
N ALA A 631 -21.37 9.59 17.36
CA ALA A 631 -22.11 8.41 16.94
C ALA A 631 -21.35 7.10 17.24
N LEU A 632 -20.02 7.15 17.30
CA LEU A 632 -19.13 5.98 17.34
C LEU A 632 -19.54 4.95 18.39
N LEU A 633 -19.61 5.34 19.67
CA LEU A 633 -19.90 4.39 20.75
C LEU A 633 -21.30 3.79 20.67
N LEU A 634 -22.27 4.55 20.13
CA LEU A 634 -23.62 4.06 19.94
C LEU A 634 -23.68 3.06 18.78
N ASN A 635 -23.07 3.39 17.65
CA ASN A 635 -23.05 2.56 16.45
C ASN A 635 -22.29 1.24 16.67
N GLU A 636 -21.01 1.32 17.07
CA GLU A 636 -20.15 0.14 17.32
C GLU A 636 -20.70 -0.75 18.44
N GLY A 637 -21.19 -0.11 19.51
CA GLY A 637 -21.78 -0.84 20.63
C GLY A 637 -23.11 -1.50 20.29
N PHE A 638 -23.93 -0.87 19.43
CA PHE A 638 -25.17 -1.48 18.94
C PHE A 638 -24.89 -2.66 18.01
N ALA A 639 -23.96 -2.52 17.06
CA ALA A 639 -23.56 -3.60 16.17
C ALA A 639 -23.03 -4.80 16.95
N THR A 640 -22.18 -4.54 17.95
CA THR A 640 -21.67 -5.57 18.87
C THR A 640 -22.78 -6.22 19.70
N TRP A 641 -23.75 -5.44 20.18
CA TRP A 641 -24.87 -5.97 20.94
C TRP A 641 -25.79 -6.86 20.08
N ILE A 642 -26.12 -6.43 18.86
CA ILE A 642 -26.86 -7.26 17.90
C ILE A 642 -26.09 -8.53 17.56
N GLU A 643 -24.78 -8.44 17.34
CA GLU A 643 -23.91 -9.59 17.10
C GLU A 643 -24.01 -10.62 18.22
N LEU A 644 -23.71 -10.23 19.46
CA LEU A 644 -23.63 -11.17 20.57
C LEU A 644 -25.02 -11.73 20.96
N ILE A 645 -26.09 -10.93 20.87
CA ILE A 645 -27.45 -11.41 21.12
C ILE A 645 -27.95 -12.32 20.00
N GLY A 646 -27.68 -11.97 18.74
CA GLY A 646 -28.07 -12.78 17.60
C GLY A 646 -27.38 -14.14 17.60
N LEU A 647 -26.07 -14.17 17.86
CA LEU A 647 -25.31 -15.42 17.99
C LEU A 647 -25.84 -16.32 19.12
N GLN A 648 -26.18 -15.74 20.28
CA GLN A 648 -26.78 -16.49 21.39
C GLN A 648 -28.12 -17.14 20.99
N ARG A 649 -28.92 -16.49 20.14
CA ARG A 649 -30.22 -17.01 19.67
C ARG A 649 -30.10 -18.11 18.63
N LEU A 650 -29.01 -18.15 17.86
CA LEU A 650 -28.81 -19.20 16.85
C LEU A 650 -28.58 -20.58 17.50
N SER A 651 -28.14 -20.63 18.76
CA SER A 651 -27.93 -21.84 19.59
C SER A 651 -26.97 -22.90 19.00
N GLY A 652 -26.50 -23.86 19.81
CA GLY A 652 -25.67 -24.97 19.34
C GLY A 652 -24.19 -24.60 19.13
N ILE A 653 -23.67 -24.82 17.92
CA ILE A 653 -22.23 -24.68 17.59
C ILE A 653 -21.65 -23.26 17.74
N PHE A 654 -22.49 -22.25 17.97
CA PHE A 654 -22.09 -20.84 18.04
C PHE A 654 -21.77 -20.33 19.45
N GLU A 655 -21.97 -21.12 20.51
CA GLU A 655 -21.68 -20.68 21.89
C GLU A 655 -20.20 -20.26 22.07
N GLN A 656 -19.27 -21.02 21.51
CA GLN A 656 -17.85 -20.68 21.52
C GLN A 656 -17.55 -19.43 20.69
N THR A 657 -18.30 -19.20 19.61
CA THR A 657 -18.18 -18.00 18.76
C THR A 657 -18.55 -16.74 19.54
N VAL A 658 -19.61 -16.79 20.37
CA VAL A 658 -20.00 -15.66 21.24
C VAL A 658 -18.87 -15.24 22.16
N HIS A 659 -18.23 -16.21 22.83
CA HIS A 659 -17.11 -15.91 23.74
C HIS A 659 -15.93 -15.30 22.98
N ARG A 660 -15.53 -15.95 21.87
CA ARG A 660 -14.37 -15.55 21.07
C ARG A 660 -14.54 -14.15 20.46
N ARG A 661 -15.73 -13.84 19.95
CA ARG A 661 -16.04 -12.53 19.38
C ARG A 661 -16.10 -11.44 20.44
N LYS A 662 -16.70 -11.74 21.60
CA LYS A 662 -16.73 -10.80 22.73
C LYS A 662 -15.33 -10.41 23.18
N GLU A 663 -14.45 -11.39 23.35
CA GLU A 663 -13.05 -11.17 23.72
C GLU A 663 -12.35 -10.30 22.68
N PHE A 664 -12.41 -10.68 21.41
CA PHE A 664 -11.82 -9.93 20.30
C PHE A 664 -12.26 -8.46 20.24
N LEU A 665 -13.56 -8.19 20.34
CA LEU A 665 -14.10 -6.84 20.26
C LEU A 665 -13.77 -6.00 21.51
N PHE A 666 -13.60 -6.62 22.68
CA PHE A 666 -13.38 -5.87 23.94
C PHE A 666 -11.90 -5.59 24.21
N GLU A 667 -11.00 -6.34 23.57
CA GLU A 667 -9.54 -6.11 23.60
C GLU A 667 -9.08 -4.95 22.70
N ASP A 668 -9.96 -4.40 21.85
CA ASP A 668 -9.62 -3.28 20.96
C ASP A 668 -9.18 -2.01 21.72
N THR A 669 -8.00 -1.50 21.36
CA THR A 669 -7.38 -0.32 22.00
C THR A 669 -7.49 0.95 21.16
N GLN A 670 -8.07 0.88 19.95
CA GLN A 670 -8.13 2.01 19.01
C GLN A 670 -8.88 3.22 19.57
N LEU A 671 -9.87 3.01 20.44
CA LEU A 671 -10.60 4.10 21.06
C LEU A 671 -9.67 5.05 21.83
N GLN A 672 -8.65 4.54 22.52
CA GLN A 672 -7.77 5.37 23.35
C GLN A 672 -6.88 6.28 22.49
N ILE A 673 -6.43 5.78 21.33
CA ILE A 673 -5.70 6.57 20.33
C ILE A 673 -6.61 7.65 19.74
N LEU A 674 -7.89 7.33 19.51
CA LEU A 674 -8.85 8.29 18.99
C LEU A 674 -9.20 9.38 20.02
N VAL A 675 -9.35 9.01 21.29
CA VAL A 675 -9.68 9.94 22.39
C VAL A 675 -8.61 11.01 22.52
N SER A 676 -7.32 10.68 22.38
CA SER A 676 -6.23 11.67 22.48
C SER A 676 -6.16 12.64 21.30
N ARG A 677 -6.83 12.36 20.18
CA ARG A 677 -6.80 13.16 18.95
C ARG A 677 -8.13 13.85 18.64
N SER A 678 -9.20 13.50 19.35
CA SER A 678 -10.56 13.96 19.07
C SER A 678 -10.96 15.13 19.97
N LYS A 679 -11.25 16.28 19.37
CA LYS A 679 -11.82 17.44 20.09
C LYS A 679 -13.14 17.12 20.79
N TYR A 680 -13.92 16.16 20.25
CA TYR A 680 -15.15 15.72 20.88
C TYR A 680 -14.89 14.98 22.19
N PHE A 681 -13.95 14.02 22.18
CA PHE A 681 -13.65 13.19 23.35
C PHE A 681 -12.74 13.88 24.38
N GLU A 682 -11.98 14.90 23.97
CA GLU A 682 -11.32 15.83 24.90
C GLU A 682 -12.34 16.43 25.87
N HIS A 683 -13.48 16.87 25.34
CA HIS A 683 -14.57 17.45 26.14
C HIS A 683 -15.47 16.37 26.78
N PHE A 684 -15.70 15.25 26.10
CA PHE A 684 -16.59 14.17 26.55
C PHE A 684 -15.88 12.82 26.66
N ASN A 685 -14.92 12.71 27.58
CA ASN A 685 -14.13 11.49 27.73
C ASN A 685 -15.03 10.25 28.03
N PRO A 686 -14.97 9.20 27.20
CA PRO A 686 -15.81 8.02 27.38
C PRO A 686 -15.33 7.07 28.48
N GLY A 687 -14.11 7.23 28.97
CA GLY A 687 -13.45 6.35 29.94
C GLY A 687 -12.63 5.24 29.29
N PRO A 688 -12.03 4.35 30.11
CA PRO A 688 -11.29 3.20 29.62
C PRO A 688 -12.22 2.14 29.00
N GLY A 689 -11.72 1.40 28.01
CA GLY A 689 -12.43 0.34 27.30
C GLY A 689 -12.38 0.49 25.78
N SER A 690 -12.96 -0.48 25.06
CA SER A 690 -13.06 -0.43 23.61
C SER A 690 -14.30 0.31 23.11
N LYS A 691 -14.28 0.74 21.84
CA LYS A 691 -15.44 1.39 21.18
C LYS A 691 -16.67 0.47 21.14
N TYR A 692 -16.45 -0.84 21.10
CA TYR A 692 -17.47 -1.87 21.09
C TYR A 692 -18.07 -2.12 22.48
N GLN A 693 -17.22 -2.20 23.52
CA GLN A 693 -17.63 -2.56 24.87
C GLN A 693 -18.57 -1.53 25.51
N LEU A 694 -18.22 -0.24 25.43
CA LEU A 694 -18.92 0.80 26.20
C LEU A 694 -20.38 0.99 25.78
N GLY A 695 -20.66 0.92 24.47
CA GLY A 695 -22.04 0.97 23.98
C GLY A 695 -22.78 -0.34 24.21
N TYR A 696 -22.10 -1.48 24.05
CA TYR A 696 -22.65 -2.80 24.34
C TYR A 696 -23.16 -2.90 25.78
N GLU A 697 -22.34 -2.51 26.76
CA GLU A 697 -22.69 -2.63 28.20
C GLU A 697 -23.93 -1.80 28.56
N ARG A 698 -24.11 -0.65 27.92
CA ARG A 698 -25.30 0.18 28.12
C ARG A 698 -26.54 -0.51 27.58
N LEU A 699 -26.51 -1.00 26.34
CA LEU A 699 -27.63 -1.70 25.74
C LEU A 699 -27.95 -3.01 26.47
N LYS A 700 -26.91 -3.74 26.88
CA LYS A 700 -27.05 -4.95 27.70
C LYS A 700 -27.66 -4.64 29.07
N GLY A 701 -27.29 -3.52 29.69
CA GLY A 701 -27.90 -3.02 30.92
C GLY A 701 -29.41 -2.75 30.74
N ILE A 702 -29.79 -1.99 29.70
CA ILE A 702 -31.20 -1.71 29.38
C ILE A 702 -31.99 -3.00 29.16
N GLN A 703 -31.44 -3.94 28.41
CA GLN A 703 -32.04 -5.26 28.24
C GLN A 703 -32.27 -5.96 29.58
N SER A 704 -31.27 -5.95 30.46
CA SER A 704 -31.30 -6.65 31.74
C SER A 704 -32.30 -6.03 32.70
N PHE A 705 -32.51 -4.71 32.66
CA PHE A 705 -33.48 -3.99 33.48
C PHE A 705 -34.90 -4.53 33.31
N PHE A 706 -35.28 -4.99 32.12
CA PHE A 706 -36.66 -5.43 31.84
C PHE A 706 -36.78 -6.94 31.56
N SER A 707 -35.67 -7.68 31.59
CA SER A 707 -35.65 -9.12 31.32
C SER A 707 -36.46 -9.94 32.35
N TYR A 708 -36.76 -9.39 33.53
CA TYR A 708 -37.60 -10.03 34.53
C TYR A 708 -39.10 -10.09 34.15
N LEU A 709 -39.54 -9.25 33.20
CA LEU A 709 -40.90 -9.24 32.67
C LEU A 709 -41.05 -10.25 31.53
N ASP A 710 -40.17 -10.12 30.53
CA ASP A 710 -40.04 -11.03 29.40
C ASP A 710 -38.66 -10.78 28.73
N GLN A 711 -38.00 -11.85 28.30
CA GLN A 711 -36.66 -11.76 27.73
C GLN A 711 -36.63 -11.01 26.39
N ASN A 712 -37.68 -11.13 25.57
CA ASN A 712 -37.80 -10.40 24.30
C ASN A 712 -38.14 -8.93 24.55
N PHE A 713 -38.97 -8.64 25.56
CA PHE A 713 -39.31 -7.27 25.93
C PHE A 713 -38.08 -6.42 26.26
N GLY A 714 -37.14 -6.94 27.07
CA GLY A 714 -35.89 -6.22 27.36
C GLY A 714 -35.06 -5.92 26.11
N ILE A 715 -35.02 -6.84 25.15
CA ILE A 715 -34.29 -6.67 23.89
C ILE A 715 -34.96 -5.57 23.04
N GLN A 716 -36.29 -5.56 22.97
CA GLN A 716 -37.04 -4.50 22.29
C GLN A 716 -36.77 -3.12 22.92
N CYS A 717 -36.74 -3.03 24.25
CA CYS A 717 -36.40 -1.80 24.96
C CYS A 717 -35.01 -1.26 24.59
N ALA A 718 -34.01 -2.14 24.46
CA ALA A 718 -32.65 -1.74 24.07
C ALA A 718 -32.59 -1.16 22.65
N VAL A 719 -33.27 -1.77 21.68
CA VAL A 719 -33.33 -1.24 20.30
C VAL A 719 -34.07 0.09 20.23
N GLN A 720 -35.19 0.24 20.95
CA GLN A 720 -35.93 1.50 21.01
C GLN A 720 -35.10 2.61 21.66
N ALA A 721 -34.39 2.30 22.75
CA ALA A 721 -33.46 3.23 23.38
C ALA A 721 -32.33 3.68 22.44
N MET A 722 -31.74 2.75 21.67
CA MET A 722 -30.75 3.08 20.65
C MET A 722 -31.35 3.99 19.57
N THR A 723 -32.50 3.61 19.02
CA THR A 723 -33.17 4.35 17.95
C THR A 723 -33.49 5.78 18.41
N LYS A 724 -33.94 5.94 19.66
CA LYS A 724 -34.19 7.26 20.26
C LYS A 724 -32.92 8.04 20.56
N ALA A 725 -31.83 7.40 20.99
CA ALA A 725 -30.55 8.07 21.12
C ALA A 725 -30.02 8.58 19.77
N ALA A 726 -30.25 7.84 18.68
CA ALA A 726 -29.88 8.21 17.33
C ALA A 726 -30.91 9.10 16.58
N ASP A 727 -32.02 9.47 17.23
CA ASP A 727 -33.06 10.34 16.68
C ASP A 727 -32.64 11.83 16.76
N VAL A 728 -31.50 12.15 16.16
CA VAL A 728 -30.90 13.49 16.15
C VAL A 728 -30.89 14.02 14.71
N ASN A 729 -31.24 15.30 14.54
CA ASN A 729 -31.23 15.97 13.24
C ASN A 729 -30.29 17.17 13.25
N PHE A 730 -29.24 17.11 12.44
CA PHE A 730 -28.33 18.23 12.19
C PHE A 730 -28.66 18.95 10.87
N GLY A 731 -29.79 18.62 10.25
CA GLY A 731 -30.25 19.28 9.03
C GLY A 731 -29.42 18.91 7.80
N ILE A 732 -28.79 17.74 7.82
CA ILE A 732 -28.01 17.21 6.69
C ILE A 732 -28.95 16.40 5.81
N SER A 733 -29.03 16.76 4.53
CA SER A 733 -29.91 16.09 3.56
C SER A 733 -29.27 16.06 2.19
N GLU A 734 -29.84 15.29 1.27
CA GLU A 734 -29.37 15.17 -0.11
C GLU A 734 -30.51 15.55 -1.05
N GLN A 735 -30.23 16.47 -1.97
CA GLN A 735 -31.18 16.92 -2.99
C GLN A 735 -30.45 17.06 -4.33
N ASP A 736 -30.99 16.45 -5.39
CA ASP A 736 -30.41 16.45 -6.74
C ASP A 736 -28.92 16.02 -6.80
N GLY A 737 -28.53 15.08 -5.92
CA GLY A 737 -27.15 14.60 -5.82
C GLY A 737 -26.19 15.61 -5.16
N GLN A 738 -26.70 16.59 -4.42
CA GLN A 738 -25.91 17.56 -3.66
C GLN A 738 -26.30 17.54 -2.18
N ILE A 739 -25.32 17.76 -1.29
CA ILE A 739 -25.53 17.76 0.16
C ILE A 739 -26.01 19.13 0.63
N GLN A 740 -27.18 19.17 1.27
CA GLN A 740 -27.71 20.38 1.87
C GLN A 740 -27.51 20.37 3.39
N PHE A 741 -26.92 21.45 3.90
CA PHE A 741 -26.81 21.74 5.34
C PHE A 741 -27.81 22.84 5.70
N GLN A 742 -28.80 22.50 6.54
CA GLN A 742 -29.77 23.48 7.06
C GLN A 742 -29.23 24.26 8.25
N LEU A 743 -28.26 23.70 8.97
CA LEU A 743 -27.55 24.34 10.08
C LEU A 743 -26.15 24.75 9.62
N LYS A 744 -25.71 25.92 10.08
CA LYS A 744 -24.32 26.38 9.89
C LYS A 744 -23.36 25.55 10.73
N ALA A 745 -22.09 25.46 10.32
CA ALA A 745 -21.08 24.70 11.04
C ALA A 745 -20.97 25.10 12.52
N ASN A 746 -20.98 26.39 12.84
CA ASN A 746 -20.94 26.88 14.22
C ASN A 746 -22.19 26.47 15.05
N GLN A 747 -23.36 26.35 14.43
CA GLN A 747 -24.57 25.88 15.11
C GLN A 747 -24.48 24.39 15.42
N ILE A 748 -23.94 23.58 14.51
CA ILE A 748 -23.69 22.15 14.75
C ILE A 748 -22.65 21.98 15.86
N TRP A 749 -21.58 22.78 15.83
CA TRP A 749 -20.56 22.82 16.88
C TRP A 749 -21.18 23.10 18.26
N GLU A 750 -21.94 24.20 18.37
CA GLU A 750 -22.61 24.58 19.62
C GLU A 750 -23.53 23.45 20.11
N LEU A 751 -24.34 22.85 19.24
CA LEU A 751 -25.20 21.73 19.62
C LEU A 751 -24.42 20.53 20.16
N LEU A 752 -23.29 20.17 19.54
CA LEU A 752 -22.47 19.04 19.97
C LEU A 752 -21.74 19.33 21.28
N MET A 753 -21.27 20.57 21.49
CA MET A 753 -20.38 20.97 22.60
C MET A 753 -21.10 21.66 23.77
N ASP A 754 -22.38 22.00 23.68
CA ASP A 754 -23.09 22.67 24.77
C ASP A 754 -23.17 21.76 26.02
N ASP A 755 -22.66 22.28 27.14
CA ASP A 755 -22.74 21.70 28.48
C ASP A 755 -23.94 22.21 29.28
N ARG A 756 -24.55 23.33 28.86
CA ARG A 756 -25.60 24.06 29.58
C ARG A 756 -27.01 23.70 29.13
N LYS A 757 -27.16 23.18 27.91
CA LYS A 757 -28.39 22.52 27.42
C LYS A 757 -28.25 21.02 27.60
N ASP A 758 -29.03 20.47 28.51
CA ASP A 758 -29.02 19.06 28.92
C ASP A 758 -29.00 18.04 27.75
N TYR A 759 -27.81 17.62 27.32
CA TYR A 759 -27.55 16.31 26.67
C TYR A 759 -28.29 15.97 25.35
N GLU A 760 -28.71 16.96 24.53
CA GLU A 760 -29.69 16.67 23.45
C GLU A 760 -29.12 16.25 22.08
N ALA A 761 -27.86 16.59 21.74
CA ALA A 761 -27.38 16.39 20.36
C ALA A 761 -26.39 15.23 20.16
N GLY A 762 -25.57 14.88 21.16
CA GLY A 762 -24.60 13.78 21.06
C GLY A 762 -25.25 12.42 21.30
N ALA A 763 -25.16 11.50 20.34
CA ALA A 763 -25.87 10.22 20.41
C ALA A 763 -25.39 9.33 21.57
N ASP A 764 -24.08 9.28 21.82
CA ASP A 764 -23.50 8.58 22.97
C ASP A 764 -23.94 9.18 24.33
N ARG A 765 -24.13 10.52 24.40
CA ARG A 765 -24.64 11.20 25.60
C ARG A 765 -26.13 10.90 25.82
N ARG A 766 -26.92 10.90 24.75
CA ARG A 766 -28.35 10.56 24.83
C ARG A 766 -28.58 9.14 25.33
N ILE A 767 -27.83 8.16 24.83
CA ILE A 767 -27.98 6.77 25.32
C ILE A 767 -27.59 6.64 26.80
N ARG A 768 -26.56 7.37 27.28
CA ARG A 768 -26.21 7.41 28.71
C ARG A 768 -27.37 7.94 29.56
N ARG A 769 -28.06 8.98 29.08
CA ARG A 769 -29.21 9.57 29.80
C ARG A 769 -30.43 8.63 29.78
N ILE A 770 -30.76 8.06 28.63
CA ILE A 770 -31.84 7.06 28.52
C ILE A 770 -31.55 5.88 29.44
N TRP A 771 -30.30 5.40 29.49
CA TRP A 771 -29.90 4.32 30.37
C TRP A 771 -30.18 4.62 31.84
N ARG A 772 -29.79 5.82 32.33
CA ARG A 772 -30.05 6.24 33.72
C ARG A 772 -31.54 6.31 34.02
N LEU A 773 -32.30 6.93 33.11
CA LEU A 773 -33.75 7.05 33.23
C LEU A 773 -34.44 5.67 33.32
N LEU A 774 -34.07 4.75 32.42
CA LEU A 774 -34.65 3.41 32.38
C LEU A 774 -34.23 2.57 33.59
N LYS A 775 -33.01 2.75 34.09
CA LYS A 775 -32.55 2.12 35.34
C LYS A 775 -33.43 2.54 36.51
N ASP A 776 -33.55 3.85 36.74
CA ASP A 776 -34.34 4.39 37.85
C ASP A 776 -35.81 3.95 37.78
N TYR A 777 -36.38 3.96 36.57
CA TYR A 777 -37.73 3.47 36.32
C TYR A 777 -37.87 1.97 36.61
N SER A 778 -36.92 1.14 36.15
CA SER A 778 -36.94 -0.30 36.40
C SER A 778 -36.86 -0.64 37.90
N GLU A 779 -36.04 0.10 38.65
CA GLU A 779 -35.92 -0.07 40.10
C GLU A 779 -37.21 0.33 40.83
N GLN A 780 -37.90 1.37 40.36
CA GLN A 780 -39.23 1.74 40.87
C GLN A 780 -40.25 0.64 40.58
N CYS A 781 -40.31 0.14 39.34
CA CYS A 781 -41.20 -0.97 38.96
C CYS A 781 -40.95 -2.21 39.81
N GLN A 782 -39.70 -2.60 40.04
CA GLN A 782 -39.34 -3.74 40.87
C GLN A 782 -39.78 -3.57 42.33
N LYS A 783 -39.58 -2.36 42.92
CA LYS A 783 -40.08 -2.06 44.27
C LYS A 783 -41.60 -2.19 44.38
N HIS A 784 -42.33 -1.73 43.36
CA HIS A 784 -43.80 -1.83 43.31
C HIS A 784 -44.30 -3.27 43.06
N LEU A 785 -43.56 -4.09 42.31
CA LEU A 785 -43.85 -5.51 42.10
C LEU A 785 -43.69 -6.33 43.38
N VAL A 786 -42.68 -6.00 44.21
CA VAL A 786 -42.49 -6.65 45.53
C VAL A 786 -43.62 -6.29 46.50
N SER A 787 -44.25 -5.12 46.37
CA SER A 787 -45.36 -4.71 47.24
C SER A 787 -46.74 -5.27 46.86
N PHE A 788 -46.89 -5.89 45.68
CA PHE A 788 -48.15 -6.48 45.20
C PHE A 788 -47.95 -7.93 44.77
N GLN A 789 -48.03 -8.88 45.72
CA GLN A 789 -47.85 -10.31 45.44
C GLN A 789 -48.94 -10.95 44.55
N ASP A 790 -50.03 -10.26 44.19
CA ASP A 790 -51.22 -10.89 43.58
C ASP A 790 -51.67 -10.37 42.20
N ARG A 791 -50.90 -9.53 41.48
CA ARG A 791 -51.30 -9.10 40.13
C ARG A 791 -50.17 -9.11 39.10
N ARG A 792 -49.80 -10.32 38.65
CA ARG A 792 -49.00 -10.50 37.41
C ARG A 792 -49.70 -10.00 36.14
N ALA A 793 -51.03 -9.78 36.18
CA ALA A 793 -51.83 -9.46 35.00
C ALA A 793 -51.76 -7.99 34.51
N TYR A 794 -51.10 -7.08 35.23
CA TYR A 794 -51.18 -5.62 34.95
C TYR A 794 -49.96 -5.02 34.23
N LEU A 795 -48.92 -5.80 33.94
CA LEU A 795 -47.66 -5.29 33.38
C LEU A 795 -47.15 -6.21 32.26
N HIS A 796 -47.91 -6.32 31.16
CA HIS A 796 -47.31 -6.59 29.86
C HIS A 796 -47.17 -5.25 29.12
N PRO A 797 -46.19 -4.40 29.48
CA PRO A 797 -45.89 -3.22 28.69
C PRO A 797 -45.48 -3.65 27.29
N ASP A 798 -46.01 -2.99 26.28
CA ASP A 798 -45.44 -3.05 24.94
C ASP A 798 -44.18 -2.18 24.87
N SER A 799 -43.41 -2.31 23.80
CA SER A 799 -42.17 -1.54 23.59
C SER A 799 -42.39 -0.01 23.59
N SER A 800 -43.65 0.46 23.52
CA SER A 800 -43.98 1.88 23.58
C SER A 800 -43.71 2.53 24.94
N VAL A 801 -43.57 1.75 26.03
CA VAL A 801 -43.27 2.28 27.37
C VAL A 801 -41.95 3.04 27.41
N VAL A 802 -40.92 2.55 26.72
CA VAL A 802 -39.64 3.26 26.63
C VAL A 802 -39.83 4.61 25.93
N ASN A 803 -40.54 4.63 24.80
CA ASN A 803 -40.80 5.85 24.04
C ASN A 803 -41.66 6.84 24.82
N ASN A 804 -42.68 6.38 25.53
CA ASN A 804 -43.54 7.21 26.37
C ASN A 804 -42.78 7.81 27.55
N LEU A 805 -41.93 7.02 28.23
CA LEU A 805 -41.12 7.49 29.35
C LEU A 805 -40.08 8.51 28.89
N ILE A 806 -39.40 8.25 27.77
CA ILE A 806 -38.45 9.19 27.17
C ILE A 806 -39.17 10.49 26.81
N LYS A 807 -40.34 10.42 26.16
CA LYS A 807 -41.13 11.59 25.82
C LYS A 807 -41.58 12.38 27.04
N GLU A 808 -42.06 11.71 28.09
CA GLU A 808 -42.54 12.35 29.31
C GLU A 808 -41.41 13.01 30.12
N LYS A 809 -40.28 12.32 30.28
CA LYS A 809 -39.21 12.75 31.19
C LYS A 809 -38.11 13.55 30.51
N LEU A 810 -37.89 13.35 29.21
CA LEU A 810 -36.83 13.99 28.43
C LEU A 810 -37.38 14.95 27.35
N GLY A 811 -38.66 14.86 27.00
CA GLY A 811 -39.29 15.75 26.01
C GLY A 811 -38.98 15.41 24.55
N TRP A 812 -38.39 14.23 24.29
CA TRP A 812 -37.92 13.80 22.96
C TRP A 812 -38.96 13.02 22.13
#